data_AF-A0A1V6B2B8-F1
#
_entry.id   AF-A0A1V6B2B8-F1
#
_cell.length_a   1.000
_cell.length_b   1.000
_cell.length_c   1.000
_cell.angle_alpha   90.00
_cell.angle_beta   90.00
_cell.angle_gamma   90.00
#
_symmetry.space_group_name_H-M   'P 1'
#
loop_
_entity.id
_entity.type
_entity.pdbx_description
1 polymer ?
#
loop_
_entity_poly.entity_id
_entity_poly.type
_entity_poly.pdbx_seq_one_letter_code
_entity_poly.pdbx_strand_id
1 'polypeptide(L)'
;MTAVPESAVSRPVLWASAAGLAAYGTAWFRAAGATVFDHGFRPVGITAALFLGLAAAALILLSRAARSWQDEAFGFGGPLWPPAVLLAAPFLTIDYFDRDDLQRRLLLLGLLAAAAIVYLGVAGPASRLESSRPRATRLLDGFLRLPVKRRLLVLFLTAFLVYNACALVLVSRGMTFSGDEPNYLLTTHSLLADRDINLENNYRNRDYFHFYDEKENPNLRMNPYARAGVKGRGYVYPINLPGISFLMVPFYAAGQAVHGFARTFLLKGSLAVWAALLGLQIYLLARKLWKREGLALGLWALVSFTPPVLFYAVHLYPEIPIALFSVYIYRMTRSGRPMSALRLALLGALLGSFFWFGLKYNMIFWPLLIVAVLSLRPAVRPRSRILWFVIPALAGLALFYFAVWNMYGTFSPFAVYEGVLEPGQAREIARSFLDLPLSARIETLLDYFLDQRDGLLPYAPFWAFFFLGLVEMARRGRKTRAELFGLLFIAGPYLLNYAFFTHRQGFCPQGRVLAPVSWVAAVALGCFLERRGNRFFTWLFGLGVAVTAAMSLILLGHPDYLYQPTTHDFTARAGDLFVHLGNVRLFLPPFLPSFVKVDNSAYLPNYVWTGLLLLFIAAYAVFAKGGGKPLPRLFPPAAAAVLLAGGLGLWVLFPRVPLHPSRTVVYSTGGTLGFYLKPMGRGVVAKKEGEMYLHFEKSYRFVFASREKLGKIRLAYGSRKGEHEIRMTCFDTPLLEDVTAEEIKETVFAPRAEYRLRDLYLYEIGLTLKKHSGENLLVDPYLLKITPLR
;
A
#
# COMPACT_ATOMS: atom_id res chain seq x y z
N MET A 1 -13.34 -52.06 22.16
CA MET A 1 -13.52 -50.65 22.55
C MET A 1 -12.60 -50.37 23.72
N THR A 2 -11.37 -49.96 23.45
CA THR A 2 -10.42 -49.47 24.46
C THR A 2 -10.57 -47.96 24.53
N ALA A 3 -10.99 -47.45 25.69
CA ALA A 3 -11.09 -46.02 25.96
C ALA A 3 -9.68 -45.41 25.87
N VAL A 4 -9.47 -44.55 24.88
CA VAL A 4 -8.30 -43.68 24.84
C VAL A 4 -8.42 -42.74 26.05
N PRO A 5 -7.39 -42.61 26.92
CA PRO A 5 -7.47 -41.73 28.08
C PRO A 5 -7.68 -40.29 27.62
N GLU A 6 -8.63 -39.58 28.23
CA GLU A 6 -8.67 -38.11 28.15
C GLU A 6 -7.27 -37.59 28.49
N SER A 7 -6.56 -37.01 27.52
CA SER A 7 -5.24 -36.44 27.81
C SER A 7 -5.40 -35.40 28.93
N ALA A 8 -4.76 -35.64 30.08
CA ALA A 8 -4.82 -34.77 31.26
C ALA A 8 -4.41 -33.31 30.98
N VAL A 9 -3.73 -33.08 29.85
CA VAL A 9 -3.30 -31.78 29.31
C VAL A 9 -4.47 -30.93 28.77
N SER A 10 -5.63 -31.52 28.46
CA SER A 10 -6.77 -30.82 27.83
C SER A 10 -7.60 -29.95 28.78
N ARG A 11 -7.79 -30.37 30.03
CA ARG A 11 -8.62 -29.65 31.02
C ARG A 11 -7.98 -28.32 31.48
N PRO A 12 -6.68 -28.22 31.79
CA PRO A 12 -6.04 -26.96 32.18
C PRO A 12 -6.10 -25.91 31.07
N VAL A 13 -5.88 -26.31 29.81
CA VAL A 13 -5.95 -25.42 28.65
C VAL A 13 -7.37 -24.90 28.44
N LEU A 14 -8.38 -25.75 28.61
CA LEU A 14 -9.78 -25.35 28.50
C LEU A 14 -10.18 -24.33 29.58
N TRP A 15 -9.78 -24.56 30.83
CA TRP A 15 -10.03 -23.61 31.92
C TRP A 15 -9.26 -22.30 31.74
N ALA A 16 -8.00 -22.34 31.30
CA ALA A 16 -7.22 -21.14 30.99
C ALA A 16 -7.85 -20.31 29.87
N SER A 17 -8.38 -20.96 28.83
CA SER A 17 -9.10 -20.30 27.73
C SER A 17 -10.45 -19.74 28.14
N ALA A 18 -11.19 -20.43 29.03
CA ALA A 18 -12.43 -19.91 29.60
C ALA A 18 -12.16 -18.68 30.45
N ALA A 19 -11.14 -18.75 31.30
CA ALA A 19 -10.68 -17.62 32.09
C ALA A 19 -10.20 -16.45 31.21
N GLY A 20 -9.49 -16.74 30.11
CA GLY A 20 -9.06 -15.73 29.14
C GLY A 20 -10.22 -14.99 28.49
N LEU A 21 -11.21 -15.71 27.98
CA LEU A 21 -12.43 -15.12 27.40
C LEU A 21 -13.19 -14.28 28.43
N ALA A 22 -13.28 -14.75 29.68
CA ALA A 22 -13.96 -14.03 30.74
C ALA A 22 -13.24 -12.74 31.15
N ALA A 23 -11.91 -12.81 31.29
CA ALA A 23 -11.06 -11.66 31.55
C ALA A 23 -11.17 -10.62 30.43
N TYR A 24 -11.18 -11.08 29.18
CA TYR A 24 -11.37 -10.23 28.00
C TYR A 24 -12.72 -9.53 27.95
N GLY A 25 -13.82 -10.28 28.13
CA GLY A 25 -15.17 -9.70 28.15
C GLY A 25 -15.33 -8.66 29.26
N THR A 26 -14.76 -8.93 30.44
CA THR A 26 -14.75 -8.00 31.57
C THR A 26 -13.95 -6.73 31.27
N ALA A 27 -12.74 -6.88 30.70
CA ALA A 27 -11.90 -5.75 30.31
C ALA A 27 -12.53 -4.91 29.19
N TRP A 28 -13.14 -5.56 28.19
CA TRP A 28 -13.83 -4.91 27.08
C TRP A 28 -15.01 -4.06 27.55
N PHE A 29 -15.86 -4.62 28.41
CA PHE A 29 -17.01 -3.90 28.95
C PHE A 29 -16.57 -2.66 29.75
N ARG A 30 -15.48 -2.77 30.51
CA ARG A 30 -14.93 -1.63 31.28
C ARG A 30 -14.27 -0.58 30.42
N ALA A 31 -13.59 -0.99 29.34
CA ALA A 31 -12.95 -0.07 28.42
C ALA A 31 -13.94 0.93 27.78
N ALA A 32 -15.24 0.65 27.79
CA ALA A 32 -16.26 1.61 27.34
C ALA A 32 -16.38 2.84 28.27
N GLY A 33 -16.20 2.65 29.58
CA GLY A 33 -16.32 3.69 30.60
C GLY A 33 -14.98 4.17 31.18
N ALA A 34 -13.85 3.61 30.74
CA ALA A 34 -12.53 3.98 31.24
C ALA A 34 -12.12 5.40 30.80
N THR A 35 -11.42 6.09 31.69
CA THR A 35 -10.74 7.37 31.44
C THR A 35 -9.24 7.21 31.68
N VAL A 36 -8.41 8.20 31.33
CA VAL A 36 -6.96 8.21 31.59
C VAL A 36 -6.60 8.02 33.08
N PHE A 37 -7.55 8.18 34.01
CA PHE A 37 -7.32 7.97 35.44
C PHE A 37 -7.55 6.53 35.92
N ASP A 38 -8.26 5.71 35.13
CA ASP A 38 -8.73 4.39 35.56
C ASP A 38 -7.67 3.28 35.38
N HIS A 39 -6.46 3.53 35.86
CA HIS A 39 -5.37 2.54 35.85
C HIS A 39 -5.62 1.46 36.92
N GLY A 40 -5.90 0.23 36.48
CA GLY A 40 -5.97 -0.95 37.34
C GLY A 40 -7.15 -1.89 37.07
N PHE A 41 -6.93 -3.18 37.28
CA PHE A 41 -7.95 -4.21 37.12
C PHE A 41 -8.58 -4.57 38.48
N ARG A 42 -9.89 -4.32 38.66
CA ARG A 42 -10.65 -4.66 39.88
C ARG A 42 -11.86 -5.55 39.55
N PRO A 43 -11.78 -6.89 39.44
CA PRO A 43 -12.91 -7.69 38.97
C PRO A 43 -14.16 -7.46 39.83
N VAL A 44 -15.32 -7.09 39.24
CA VAL A 44 -16.60 -7.16 39.97
C VAL A 44 -17.00 -8.62 39.97
N GLY A 45 -17.10 -9.25 41.15
CA GLY A 45 -17.22 -10.70 41.27
C GLY A 45 -18.34 -11.32 40.44
N ILE A 46 -19.49 -10.65 40.33
CA ILE A 46 -20.67 -11.17 39.63
C ILE A 46 -20.49 -11.17 38.09
N THR A 47 -19.96 -10.09 37.50
CA THR A 47 -19.76 -10.03 36.04
C THR A 47 -18.64 -10.94 35.58
N ALA A 48 -17.54 -11.02 36.35
CA ALA A 48 -16.44 -11.94 36.07
C ALA A 48 -16.90 -13.41 36.17
N ALA A 49 -17.72 -13.76 37.17
CA ALA A 49 -18.28 -15.10 37.33
C ALA A 49 -19.28 -15.46 36.22
N LEU A 50 -20.14 -14.53 35.79
CA LEU A 50 -21.07 -14.73 34.67
C LEU A 50 -20.32 -14.98 33.36
N PHE A 51 -19.31 -14.15 33.05
CA PHE A 51 -18.49 -14.35 31.85
C PHE A 51 -17.70 -15.66 31.91
N LEU A 52 -17.19 -16.05 33.07
CA LEU A 52 -16.49 -17.34 33.26
C LEU A 52 -17.43 -18.52 33.05
N GLY A 53 -18.65 -18.46 33.60
CA GLY A 53 -19.68 -19.49 33.41
C GLY A 53 -20.09 -19.65 31.95
N LEU A 54 -20.36 -18.53 31.25
CA LEU A 54 -20.71 -18.53 29.82
C LEU A 54 -19.54 -19.00 28.94
N ALA A 55 -18.31 -18.55 29.21
CA ALA A 55 -17.13 -18.97 28.46
C ALA A 55 -16.80 -20.45 28.68
N ALA A 56 -16.90 -20.94 29.92
CA ALA A 56 -16.72 -22.35 30.22
C ALA A 56 -17.81 -23.20 29.54
N ALA A 57 -19.08 -22.79 29.61
CA ALA A 57 -20.17 -23.49 28.92
C ALA A 57 -19.96 -23.52 27.39
N ALA A 58 -19.60 -22.38 26.79
CA ALA A 58 -19.33 -22.29 25.35
C ALA A 58 -18.13 -23.14 24.92
N LEU A 59 -17.03 -23.14 25.67
CA LEU A 59 -15.85 -23.96 25.40
C LEU A 59 -16.09 -25.45 25.67
N ILE A 60 -16.94 -25.80 26.64
CA ILE A 60 -17.38 -27.18 26.87
C ILE A 60 -18.25 -27.66 25.70
N LEU A 61 -19.18 -26.84 25.21
CA LEU A 61 -19.99 -27.17 24.03
C LEU A 61 -19.13 -27.28 22.76
N LEU A 62 -18.19 -26.34 22.56
CA LEU A 62 -17.24 -26.35 21.45
C LEU A 62 -16.29 -27.54 21.53
N SER A 63 -15.75 -27.89 22.70
CA SER A 63 -14.88 -29.07 22.87
C SER A 63 -15.64 -30.37 22.69
N ARG A 64 -16.92 -30.42 23.10
CA ARG A 64 -17.81 -31.57 22.82
C ARG A 64 -18.11 -31.72 21.32
N ALA A 65 -18.37 -30.61 20.62
CA ALA A 65 -18.53 -30.59 19.17
C ALA A 65 -17.19 -30.85 18.43
N ALA A 66 -16.07 -30.48 19.05
CA ALA A 66 -14.72 -30.63 18.55
C ALA A 66 -14.00 -31.86 19.12
N ARG A 67 -14.71 -32.88 19.65
CA ARG A 67 -14.07 -34.16 20.04
C ARG A 67 -13.36 -34.81 18.85
N SER A 68 -13.91 -34.65 17.64
CA SER A 68 -13.23 -35.00 16.39
C SER A 68 -11.94 -34.21 16.13
N TRP A 69 -11.70 -33.10 16.86
CA TRP A 69 -10.51 -32.25 16.75
C TRP A 69 -9.30 -32.70 17.55
N GLN A 70 -9.54 -33.28 18.73
CA GLN A 70 -8.50 -33.60 19.72
C GLN A 70 -7.78 -34.93 19.46
N ASP A 71 -8.45 -35.90 18.83
CA ASP A 71 -7.94 -37.29 18.79
C ASP A 71 -6.88 -37.60 17.72
N GLU A 72 -6.64 -36.72 16.72
CA GLU A 72 -5.68 -37.02 15.63
C GLU A 72 -4.65 -35.92 15.30
N ALA A 73 -4.83 -34.66 15.71
CA ALA A 73 -4.25 -33.54 14.96
C ALA A 73 -3.14 -32.73 15.63
N PHE A 74 -3.14 -32.55 16.95
CA PHE A 74 -2.22 -31.63 17.63
C PHE A 74 -1.83 -32.13 19.01
N GLY A 75 -0.53 -32.35 19.27
CA GLY A 75 -0.02 -32.80 20.56
C GLY A 75 -0.14 -31.79 21.72
N PHE A 76 -0.72 -30.61 21.49
CA PHE A 76 -0.85 -29.50 22.45
C PHE A 76 -2.29 -28.94 22.44
N GLY A 77 -3.28 -29.73 22.88
CA GLY A 77 -4.65 -29.24 23.16
C GLY A 77 -5.47 -28.71 21.97
N GLY A 78 -4.96 -28.75 20.72
CA GLY A 78 -5.67 -28.29 19.53
C GLY A 78 -5.89 -26.77 19.45
N PRO A 79 -6.94 -26.28 18.76
CA PRO A 79 -7.25 -24.84 18.58
C PRO A 79 -7.77 -24.17 19.87
N LEU A 80 -7.73 -24.87 21.00
CA LEU A 80 -8.34 -24.42 22.25
C LEU A 80 -7.40 -23.58 23.10
N TRP A 81 -6.10 -23.52 22.80
CA TRP A 81 -5.14 -22.71 23.57
C TRP A 81 -5.05 -21.23 23.15
N PRO A 82 -5.28 -20.79 21.89
CA PRO A 82 -5.17 -19.38 21.53
C PRO A 82 -6.04 -18.43 22.38
N PRO A 83 -7.28 -18.79 22.80
CA PRO A 83 -8.04 -17.95 23.72
C PRO A 83 -7.38 -17.74 25.09
N ALA A 84 -6.45 -18.59 25.53
CA ALA A 84 -5.73 -18.38 26.79
C ALA A 84 -4.86 -17.11 26.74
N VAL A 85 -4.44 -16.66 25.55
CA VAL A 85 -3.72 -15.38 25.37
C VAL A 85 -4.56 -14.19 25.81
N LEU A 86 -5.89 -14.31 25.81
CA LEU A 86 -6.80 -13.28 26.26
C LEU A 86 -6.69 -12.99 27.77
N LEU A 87 -6.02 -13.85 28.54
CA LEU A 87 -5.61 -13.55 29.93
C LEU A 87 -4.67 -12.34 30.02
N ALA A 88 -4.12 -11.85 28.91
CA ALA A 88 -3.38 -10.60 28.86
C ALA A 88 -4.28 -9.35 29.05
N ALA A 89 -5.60 -9.45 28.82
CA ALA A 89 -6.51 -8.30 28.79
C ALA A 89 -6.52 -7.46 30.09
N PRO A 90 -6.51 -8.05 31.30
CA PRO A 90 -6.40 -7.29 32.56
C PRO A 90 -5.11 -6.46 32.68
N PHE A 91 -4.01 -6.89 32.06
CA PHE A 91 -2.76 -6.14 32.11
C PHE A 91 -2.81 -4.88 31.23
N LEU A 92 -3.68 -4.88 30.21
CA LEU A 92 -3.83 -3.72 29.32
C LEU A 92 -4.50 -2.54 30.02
N THR A 93 -5.30 -2.79 31.07
CA THR A 93 -5.92 -1.73 31.89
C THR A 93 -4.92 -1.08 32.86
N ILE A 94 -3.67 -1.55 32.92
CA ILE A 94 -2.63 -0.97 33.76
C ILE A 94 -1.87 0.12 32.98
N ASP A 95 -1.45 -0.18 31.75
CA ASP A 95 -0.59 0.68 30.92
C ASP A 95 -1.31 1.03 29.62
N TYR A 96 -2.16 2.07 29.63
CA TYR A 96 -2.83 2.63 28.46
C TYR A 96 -2.72 4.14 28.40
N PHE A 97 -2.77 4.68 27.17
CA PHE A 97 -2.60 6.11 26.94
C PHE A 97 -3.90 6.88 27.09
N ASP A 98 -4.97 6.38 26.49
CA ASP A 98 -6.33 6.91 26.56
C ASP A 98 -7.33 5.74 26.37
N ARG A 99 -8.62 6.00 26.56
CA ARG A 99 -9.69 5.03 26.32
C ARG A 99 -9.64 4.38 24.93
N ASP A 100 -9.38 5.16 23.88
CA ASP A 100 -9.37 4.68 22.51
C ASP A 100 -8.21 3.69 22.25
N ASP A 101 -7.03 3.96 22.82
CA ASP A 101 -5.86 3.10 22.80
C ASP A 101 -6.16 1.77 23.50
N LEU A 102 -6.78 1.81 24.69
CA LEU A 102 -7.20 0.60 25.41
C LEU A 102 -8.17 -0.25 24.58
N GLN A 103 -9.21 0.36 24.02
CA GLN A 103 -10.19 -0.33 23.17
C GLN A 103 -9.55 -0.93 21.92
N ARG A 104 -8.67 -0.18 21.24
CA ARG A 104 -7.95 -0.67 20.05
C ARG A 104 -7.05 -1.86 20.39
N ARG A 105 -6.32 -1.81 21.51
CA ARG A 105 -5.43 -2.91 21.92
C ARG A 105 -6.20 -4.15 22.36
N LEU A 106 -7.35 -3.99 23.03
CA LEU A 106 -8.25 -5.12 23.28
C LEU A 106 -8.84 -5.69 21.98
N LEU A 107 -9.21 -4.85 21.01
CA LEU A 107 -9.70 -5.33 19.73
C LEU A 107 -8.62 -6.17 19.02
N LEU A 108 -7.39 -5.67 18.99
CA LEU A 108 -6.25 -6.37 18.40
C LEU A 108 -5.93 -7.68 19.11
N LEU A 109 -6.01 -7.72 20.45
CA LEU A 109 -5.86 -8.93 21.23
C LEU A 109 -6.89 -10.00 20.83
N GLY A 110 -8.16 -9.62 20.68
CA GLY A 110 -9.22 -10.50 20.20
C GLY A 110 -9.00 -10.98 18.76
N LEU A 111 -8.61 -10.06 17.87
CA LEU A 111 -8.32 -10.36 16.46
C LEU A 111 -7.12 -11.30 16.31
N LEU A 112 -6.06 -11.13 17.10
CA LEU A 112 -4.89 -12.01 17.11
C LEU A 112 -5.27 -13.43 17.55
N ALA A 113 -6.03 -13.56 18.64
CA ALA A 113 -6.53 -14.85 19.11
C ALA A 113 -7.40 -15.53 18.04
N ALA A 114 -8.33 -14.79 17.42
CA ALA A 114 -9.17 -15.31 16.32
C ALA A 114 -8.33 -15.72 15.10
N ALA A 115 -7.34 -14.91 14.70
CA ALA A 115 -6.45 -15.20 13.60
C ALA A 115 -5.61 -16.47 13.85
N ALA A 116 -5.15 -16.69 15.08
CA ALA A 116 -4.45 -17.92 15.46
C ALA A 116 -5.35 -19.15 15.41
N ILE A 117 -6.62 -19.05 15.84
CA ILE A 117 -7.61 -20.13 15.72
C ILE A 117 -7.83 -20.48 14.24
N VAL A 118 -8.06 -19.47 13.40
CA VAL A 118 -8.25 -19.66 11.95
C VAL A 118 -7.01 -20.29 11.32
N TYR A 119 -5.82 -19.78 11.66
CA TYR A 119 -4.56 -20.32 11.17
C TYR A 119 -4.36 -21.79 11.56
N LEU A 120 -4.60 -22.16 12.82
CA LEU A 120 -4.51 -23.55 13.27
C LEU A 120 -5.56 -24.45 12.63
N GLY A 121 -6.76 -23.93 12.37
CA GLY A 121 -7.81 -24.62 11.62
C GLY A 121 -7.42 -24.91 10.16
N VAL A 122 -6.73 -23.96 9.50
CA VAL A 122 -6.26 -24.11 8.12
C VAL A 122 -4.98 -24.93 8.01
N ALA A 123 -4.06 -24.79 8.98
CA ALA A 123 -2.76 -25.45 8.98
C ALA A 123 -2.78 -26.88 9.56
N GLY A 124 -3.90 -27.34 10.11
CA GLY A 124 -4.10 -28.70 10.63
C GLY A 124 -4.08 -29.80 9.55
N PRO A 125 -4.14 -31.09 9.96
CA PRO A 125 -4.03 -32.22 9.03
C PRO A 125 -5.06 -32.15 7.91
N ALA A 126 -4.57 -32.42 6.69
CA ALA A 126 -5.28 -32.24 5.42
C ALA A 126 -6.63 -32.99 5.31
N SER A 127 -6.85 -34.03 6.13
CA SER A 127 -8.09 -34.81 6.18
C SER A 127 -9.33 -33.98 6.54
N ARG A 128 -9.20 -32.84 7.24
CA ARG A 128 -10.34 -31.95 7.56
C ARG A 128 -10.55 -30.79 6.61
N LEU A 129 -9.52 -30.36 5.88
CA LEU A 129 -9.76 -29.49 4.74
C LEU A 129 -10.61 -30.23 3.71
N GLU A 130 -10.46 -31.54 3.57
CA GLU A 130 -11.31 -32.37 2.70
C GLU A 130 -12.78 -32.46 3.15
N SER A 131 -13.08 -32.49 4.45
CA SER A 131 -14.46 -32.50 4.96
C SER A 131 -15.14 -31.12 4.98
N SER A 132 -14.36 -30.02 5.07
CA SER A 132 -14.86 -28.62 5.08
C SER A 132 -14.78 -27.92 3.72
N ARG A 133 -14.07 -28.54 2.76
CA ARG A 133 -14.07 -28.20 1.34
C ARG A 133 -15.44 -28.12 0.65
N PRO A 134 -16.54 -28.79 1.07
CA PRO A 134 -17.72 -28.91 0.21
C PRO A 134 -18.25 -27.57 -0.32
N ARG A 135 -18.26 -26.47 0.46
CA ARG A 135 -18.78 -25.19 -0.05
C ARG A 135 -17.81 -24.45 -0.96
N ALA A 136 -16.55 -24.28 -0.55
CA ALA A 136 -15.56 -23.57 -1.36
C ALA A 136 -15.21 -24.35 -2.63
N THR A 137 -15.13 -25.69 -2.56
CA THR A 137 -14.97 -26.52 -3.76
C THR A 137 -16.24 -26.53 -4.58
N ARG A 138 -17.45 -26.61 -4.02
CA ARG A 138 -18.68 -26.48 -4.84
C ARG A 138 -18.77 -25.13 -5.56
N LEU A 139 -18.37 -24.03 -4.93
CA LEU A 139 -18.32 -22.71 -5.57
C LEU A 139 -17.27 -22.66 -6.66
N LEU A 140 -16.07 -23.19 -6.39
CA LEU A 140 -15.00 -23.29 -7.38
C LEU A 140 -15.41 -24.20 -8.54
N ASP A 141 -15.94 -25.38 -8.27
CA ASP A 141 -16.43 -26.36 -9.24
C ASP A 141 -17.58 -25.77 -10.06
N GLY A 142 -18.51 -25.08 -9.42
CA GLY A 142 -19.58 -24.34 -10.09
C GLY A 142 -19.04 -23.26 -11.02
N PHE A 143 -18.06 -22.48 -10.57
CA PHE A 143 -17.36 -21.50 -11.40
C PHE A 143 -16.59 -22.15 -12.54
N LEU A 144 -15.90 -23.27 -12.30
CA LEU A 144 -15.10 -23.98 -13.30
C LEU A 144 -15.99 -24.66 -14.37
N ARG A 145 -17.21 -25.04 -14.02
CA ARG A 145 -18.24 -25.52 -14.96
C ARG A 145 -18.72 -24.44 -15.92
N LEU A 146 -18.55 -23.15 -15.59
CA LEU A 146 -18.96 -22.07 -16.49
C LEU A 146 -18.11 -22.08 -17.78
N PRO A 147 -18.73 -21.76 -18.94
CA PRO A 147 -18.00 -21.51 -20.17
C PRO A 147 -16.91 -20.46 -19.96
N VAL A 148 -15.78 -20.59 -20.66
CA VAL A 148 -14.61 -19.69 -20.49
C VAL A 148 -15.01 -18.22 -20.63
N LYS A 149 -15.91 -17.88 -21.57
CA LYS A 149 -16.40 -16.51 -21.75
C LYS A 149 -17.10 -15.96 -20.50
N ARG A 150 -17.97 -16.76 -19.87
CA ARG A 150 -18.67 -16.37 -18.62
C ARG A 150 -17.69 -16.26 -17.46
N ARG A 151 -16.71 -17.17 -17.36
CA ARG A 151 -15.64 -17.07 -16.36
C ARG A 151 -14.86 -15.76 -16.49
N LEU A 152 -14.45 -15.40 -17.72
CA LEU A 152 -13.74 -14.14 -17.95
C LEU A 152 -14.59 -12.93 -17.58
N LEU A 153 -15.89 -12.94 -17.89
CA LEU A 153 -16.79 -11.87 -17.48
C LEU A 153 -16.89 -11.76 -15.95
N VAL A 154 -17.05 -12.88 -15.25
CA VAL A 154 -17.09 -12.89 -13.77
C VAL A 154 -15.78 -12.35 -13.18
N LEU A 155 -14.62 -12.83 -13.64
CA LEU A 155 -13.31 -12.34 -13.16
C LEU A 155 -13.12 -10.85 -13.44
N PHE A 156 -13.56 -10.39 -14.61
CA PHE A 156 -13.52 -8.98 -14.98
C PHE A 156 -14.39 -8.14 -14.06
N LEU A 157 -15.66 -8.51 -13.89
CA LEU A 157 -16.61 -7.78 -13.06
C LEU A 157 -16.18 -7.79 -11.59
N THR A 158 -15.70 -8.91 -11.07
CA THR A 158 -15.17 -8.97 -9.70
C THR A 158 -13.99 -8.02 -9.52
N ALA A 159 -13.00 -8.05 -10.42
CA ALA A 159 -11.86 -7.15 -10.33
C ALA A 159 -12.28 -5.68 -10.46
N PHE A 160 -13.13 -5.37 -11.44
CA PHE A 160 -13.64 -4.03 -11.68
C PHE A 160 -14.41 -3.47 -10.48
N LEU A 161 -15.30 -4.27 -9.86
CA LEU A 161 -16.06 -3.86 -8.69
C LEU A 161 -15.16 -3.65 -7.47
N VAL A 162 -14.16 -4.52 -7.25
CA VAL A 162 -13.20 -4.35 -6.15
C VAL A 162 -12.38 -3.07 -6.33
N TYR A 163 -11.90 -2.78 -7.54
CA TYR A 163 -11.16 -1.54 -7.80
C TYR A 163 -12.03 -0.31 -7.60
N ASN A 164 -13.29 -0.32 -8.05
CA ASN A 164 -14.20 0.79 -7.78
C ASN A 164 -14.53 0.90 -6.28
N ALA A 165 -14.65 -0.20 -5.54
CA ALA A 165 -14.78 -0.15 -4.08
C ALA A 165 -13.53 0.47 -3.43
N CYS A 166 -12.33 0.16 -3.92
CA CYS A 166 -11.09 0.82 -3.47
C CYS A 166 -11.12 2.32 -3.78
N ALA A 167 -11.51 2.73 -5.00
CA ALA A 167 -11.65 4.15 -5.36
C ALA A 167 -12.66 4.85 -4.43
N LEU A 168 -13.80 4.22 -4.13
CA LEU A 168 -14.81 4.74 -3.22
C LEU A 168 -14.24 4.97 -1.82
N VAL A 169 -13.51 4.00 -1.27
CA VAL A 169 -12.87 4.13 0.04
C VAL A 169 -11.86 5.27 0.04
N LEU A 170 -11.01 5.39 -0.98
CA LEU A 170 -10.02 6.47 -1.09
C LEU A 170 -10.70 7.85 -1.12
N VAL A 171 -11.67 8.03 -2.02
CA VAL A 171 -12.37 9.32 -2.18
C VAL A 171 -13.19 9.66 -0.93
N SER A 172 -13.84 8.68 -0.30
CA SER A 172 -14.57 8.89 0.98
C SER A 172 -13.69 9.34 2.14
N ARG A 173 -12.38 9.09 2.06
CA ARG A 173 -11.38 9.53 3.02
C ARG A 173 -10.69 10.84 2.61
N GLY A 174 -11.24 11.55 1.61
CA GLY A 174 -10.71 12.83 1.13
C GLY A 174 -9.49 12.71 0.23
N MET A 175 -9.21 11.53 -0.34
CA MET A 175 -8.13 11.39 -1.31
C MET A 175 -8.60 11.84 -2.70
N THR A 176 -8.11 13.00 -3.14
CA THR A 176 -8.29 13.52 -4.49
C THR A 176 -7.06 13.22 -5.36
N PHE A 177 -6.87 13.96 -6.45
CA PHE A 177 -5.76 13.79 -7.37
C PHE A 177 -4.46 14.33 -6.77
N SER A 178 -3.36 13.60 -6.93
CA SER A 178 -2.05 13.97 -6.37
C SER A 178 -0.90 13.54 -7.29
N GLY A 179 0.31 14.03 -7.02
CA GLY A 179 1.47 13.71 -7.85
C GLY A 179 1.25 14.15 -9.30
N ASP A 180 1.35 13.19 -10.23
CA ASP A 180 1.25 13.45 -11.67
C ASP A 180 -0.20 13.47 -12.17
N GLU A 181 -1.15 12.95 -11.38
CA GLU A 181 -2.56 12.78 -11.76
C GLU A 181 -3.22 14.07 -12.29
N PRO A 182 -3.05 15.24 -11.63
CA PRO A 182 -3.69 16.49 -12.06
C PRO A 182 -3.21 16.96 -13.43
N ASN A 183 -1.95 16.67 -13.78
CA ASN A 183 -1.37 17.04 -15.06
C ASN A 183 -1.98 16.22 -16.20
N TYR A 184 -2.23 14.91 -15.97
CA TYR A 184 -2.95 14.08 -16.95
C TYR A 184 -4.37 14.57 -17.17
N LEU A 185 -5.08 14.95 -16.10
CA LEU A 185 -6.44 15.50 -16.18
C LEU A 185 -6.49 16.84 -16.92
N LEU A 186 -5.53 17.73 -16.69
CA LEU A 186 -5.45 19.00 -17.41
C LEU A 186 -5.22 18.79 -18.92
N THR A 187 -4.33 17.87 -19.30
CA THR A 187 -4.17 17.48 -20.71
C THR A 187 -5.43 16.79 -21.26
N THR A 188 -6.15 16.03 -20.43
CA THR A 188 -7.43 15.41 -20.86
C THR A 188 -8.49 16.47 -21.13
N HIS A 189 -8.52 17.52 -20.31
CA HIS A 189 -9.40 18.67 -20.51
C HIS A 189 -9.10 19.35 -21.84
N SER A 190 -7.84 19.71 -22.10
CA SER A 190 -7.39 20.30 -23.37
C SER A 190 -7.75 19.43 -24.58
N LEU A 191 -7.52 18.10 -24.51
CA LEU A 191 -7.91 17.18 -25.59
C LEU A 191 -9.41 17.19 -25.88
N LEU A 192 -10.25 17.33 -24.86
CA LEU A 192 -11.71 17.32 -25.00
C LEU A 192 -12.27 18.68 -25.44
N ALA A 193 -11.82 19.76 -24.81
CA ALA A 193 -12.33 21.12 -25.01
C ALA A 193 -11.64 21.82 -26.19
N ASP A 194 -10.31 21.81 -26.20
CA ASP A 194 -9.47 22.58 -27.14
C ASP A 194 -9.07 21.76 -28.37
N ARG A 195 -9.16 20.42 -28.29
CA ARG A 195 -8.75 19.45 -29.33
C ARG A 195 -7.26 19.52 -29.68
N ASP A 196 -6.44 19.95 -28.73
CA ASP A 196 -4.99 19.98 -28.85
C ASP A 196 -4.31 19.46 -27.56
N ILE A 197 -3.00 19.66 -27.46
CA ILE A 197 -2.20 19.30 -26.28
C ILE A 197 -1.44 20.51 -25.72
N ASN A 198 -1.80 21.72 -26.15
CA ASN A 198 -1.22 22.96 -25.66
C ASN A 198 -1.92 23.34 -24.35
N LEU A 199 -1.15 23.50 -23.27
CA LEU A 199 -1.71 23.76 -21.94
C LEU A 199 -1.67 25.23 -21.52
N GLU A 200 -1.18 26.13 -22.38
CA GLU A 200 -0.93 27.53 -21.99
C GLU A 200 -2.22 28.25 -21.57
N ASN A 201 -3.26 28.15 -22.40
CA ASN A 201 -4.60 28.66 -22.07
C ASN A 201 -5.14 27.98 -20.81
N ASN A 202 -4.94 26.68 -20.64
CA ASN A 202 -5.50 25.95 -19.50
C ASN A 202 -4.86 26.37 -18.17
N TYR A 203 -3.54 26.59 -18.13
CA TYR A 203 -2.88 27.13 -16.93
C TYR A 203 -3.33 28.57 -16.65
N ARG A 204 -3.43 29.40 -17.68
CA ARG A 204 -3.88 30.80 -17.56
C ARG A 204 -5.31 30.91 -17.06
N ASN A 205 -6.21 30.09 -17.60
CA ASN A 205 -7.63 30.08 -17.26
C ASN A 205 -7.93 29.30 -15.97
N ARG A 206 -6.94 28.56 -15.43
CA ARG A 206 -7.07 27.68 -14.26
C ARG A 206 -8.08 26.55 -14.47
N ASP A 207 -8.06 25.94 -15.65
CA ASP A 207 -9.00 24.89 -16.04
C ASP A 207 -8.89 23.62 -15.17
N TYR A 208 -7.87 23.52 -14.31
CA TYR A 208 -7.80 22.49 -13.27
C TYR A 208 -8.97 22.54 -12.28
N PHE A 209 -9.69 23.66 -12.15
CA PHE A 209 -10.96 23.74 -11.40
C PHE A 209 -12.16 23.11 -12.11
N HIS A 210 -12.00 22.56 -13.33
CA HIS A 210 -12.98 21.65 -13.91
C HIS A 210 -12.93 20.25 -13.29
N PHE A 211 -11.91 19.92 -12.50
CA PHE A 211 -11.84 18.64 -11.78
C PHE A 211 -11.44 18.77 -10.31
N TYR A 212 -10.95 19.93 -9.89
CA TYR A 212 -10.92 20.34 -8.48
C TYR A 212 -12.10 21.24 -8.14
N ASP A 213 -12.59 21.14 -6.91
CA ASP A 213 -13.54 22.12 -6.40
C ASP A 213 -12.77 23.38 -5.94
N GLU A 214 -13.07 24.53 -6.55
CA GLU A 214 -12.44 25.82 -6.21
C GLU A 214 -12.79 26.29 -4.79
N LYS A 215 -14.01 25.99 -4.31
CA LYS A 215 -14.42 26.33 -2.95
C LYS A 215 -13.65 25.49 -1.94
N GLU A 216 -13.38 24.23 -2.24
CA GLU A 216 -12.58 23.37 -1.36
C GLU A 216 -11.07 23.62 -1.49
N ASN A 217 -10.61 24.27 -2.55
CA ASN A 217 -9.18 24.46 -2.85
C ASN A 217 -8.85 25.88 -3.34
N PRO A 218 -9.22 26.94 -2.61
CA PRO A 218 -9.16 28.34 -3.11
C PRO A 218 -7.72 28.81 -3.38
N ASN A 219 -6.77 28.28 -2.60
CA ASN A 219 -5.35 28.62 -2.69
C ASN A 219 -4.58 27.69 -3.63
N LEU A 220 -5.25 26.75 -4.30
CA LEU A 220 -4.59 25.85 -5.23
C LEU A 220 -4.06 26.65 -6.43
N ARG A 221 -2.75 26.54 -6.63
CA ARG A 221 -2.03 27.05 -7.79
C ARG A 221 -1.14 25.92 -8.30
N MET A 222 -1.54 25.33 -9.43
CA MET A 222 -0.69 24.35 -10.11
C MET A 222 0.44 25.08 -10.82
N ASN A 223 1.68 24.76 -10.46
CA ASN A 223 2.83 25.20 -11.23
C ASN A 223 2.81 24.50 -12.60
N PRO A 224 3.18 25.20 -13.69
CA PRO A 224 3.22 24.59 -15.01
C PRO A 224 4.13 23.35 -15.05
N TYR A 225 3.53 22.18 -15.26
CA TYR A 225 4.23 20.92 -15.49
C TYR A 225 4.27 20.61 -16.99
N ALA A 226 4.80 21.57 -17.75
CA ALA A 226 4.84 21.59 -19.21
C ALA A 226 6.11 22.30 -19.69
N ARG A 227 6.52 22.05 -20.94
CA ARG A 227 7.69 22.69 -21.57
C ARG A 227 7.28 23.47 -22.80
N ALA A 228 7.85 24.66 -22.94
CA ALA A 228 7.63 25.50 -24.11
C ALA A 228 8.17 24.81 -25.37
N GLY A 229 7.39 24.89 -26.45
CA GLY A 229 7.77 24.41 -27.77
C GLY A 229 8.43 25.49 -28.64
N VAL A 230 8.77 25.11 -29.87
CA VAL A 230 9.36 26.04 -30.87
C VAL A 230 8.42 27.16 -31.31
N LYS A 231 7.11 26.99 -31.12
CA LYS A 231 6.09 28.01 -31.43
C LYS A 231 6.07 29.16 -30.41
N GLY A 232 6.96 29.16 -29.42
CA GLY A 232 7.12 30.23 -28.45
C GLY A 232 6.31 30.03 -27.17
N ARG A 233 6.30 31.06 -26.31
CA ARG A 233 5.70 31.02 -24.96
C ARG A 233 4.21 30.70 -24.93
N GLY A 234 3.49 30.91 -26.05
CA GLY A 234 2.07 30.57 -26.18
C GLY A 234 1.79 29.07 -26.35
N TYR A 235 2.82 28.23 -26.49
CA TYR A 235 2.71 26.79 -26.72
C TYR A 235 3.53 26.02 -25.69
N VAL A 236 2.86 25.47 -24.67
CA VAL A 236 3.49 24.62 -23.65
C VAL A 236 2.90 23.22 -23.71
N TYR A 237 3.77 22.22 -23.87
CA TYR A 237 3.38 20.82 -24.05
C TYR A 237 3.61 20.01 -22.77
N PRO A 238 2.74 19.03 -22.46
CA PRO A 238 2.82 18.25 -21.22
C PRO A 238 4.08 17.37 -21.16
N ILE A 239 4.79 17.44 -20.03
CA ILE A 239 5.95 16.57 -19.76
C ILE A 239 5.54 15.09 -19.71
N ASN A 240 4.35 14.83 -19.18
CA ASN A 240 3.87 13.46 -18.92
C ASN A 240 3.38 12.71 -20.16
N LEU A 241 3.36 13.37 -21.32
CA LEU A 241 2.85 12.87 -22.61
C LEU A 241 1.34 12.50 -22.58
N PRO A 242 0.63 12.55 -23.72
CA PRO A 242 -0.84 12.49 -23.73
C PRO A 242 -1.42 11.07 -23.65
N GLY A 243 -0.61 10.01 -23.53
CA GLY A 243 -1.08 8.62 -23.62
C GLY A 243 -2.14 8.27 -22.58
N ILE A 244 -1.93 8.60 -21.31
CA ILE A 244 -2.95 8.40 -20.27
C ILE A 244 -4.14 9.34 -20.49
N SER A 245 -3.86 10.61 -20.79
CA SER A 245 -4.89 11.62 -20.99
C SER A 245 -5.88 11.21 -22.08
N PHE A 246 -5.38 10.61 -23.16
CA PHE A 246 -6.21 10.06 -24.23
C PHE A 246 -7.13 8.93 -23.75
N LEU A 247 -6.62 7.98 -22.95
CA LEU A 247 -7.45 6.91 -22.38
C LEU A 247 -8.52 7.43 -21.42
N MET A 248 -8.30 8.61 -20.84
CA MET A 248 -9.20 9.23 -19.88
C MET A 248 -10.34 10.03 -20.51
N VAL A 249 -10.21 10.48 -21.76
CA VAL A 249 -11.22 11.31 -22.46
C VAL A 249 -12.67 10.83 -22.24
N PRO A 250 -13.05 9.55 -22.47
CA PRO A 250 -14.44 9.13 -22.29
C PRO A 250 -14.93 9.25 -20.84
N PHE A 251 -14.06 8.95 -19.86
CA PHE A 251 -14.40 9.07 -18.44
C PHE A 251 -14.43 10.53 -17.99
N TYR A 252 -13.57 11.37 -18.55
CA TYR A 252 -13.54 12.79 -18.27
C TYR A 252 -14.77 13.50 -18.81
N ALA A 253 -15.19 13.17 -20.03
CA ALA A 253 -16.43 13.65 -20.62
C ALA A 253 -17.66 13.24 -19.78
N ALA A 254 -17.74 11.97 -19.38
CA ALA A 254 -18.79 11.52 -18.46
C ALA A 254 -18.72 12.22 -17.09
N GLY A 255 -17.51 12.52 -16.61
CA GLY A 255 -17.26 13.25 -15.37
C GLY A 255 -17.73 14.71 -15.41
N GLN A 256 -17.89 15.31 -16.59
CA GLN A 256 -18.46 16.66 -16.70
C GLN A 256 -19.94 16.71 -16.37
N ALA A 257 -20.67 15.60 -16.53
CA ALA A 257 -22.11 15.52 -16.21
C ALA A 257 -22.41 15.39 -14.71
N VAL A 258 -21.39 15.23 -13.87
CA VAL A 258 -21.52 15.08 -12.41
C VAL A 258 -20.57 16.05 -11.69
N HIS A 259 -20.82 16.32 -10.41
CA HIS A 259 -20.06 17.29 -9.61
C HIS A 259 -19.54 16.68 -8.30
N GLY A 260 -18.57 17.36 -7.67
CA GLY A 260 -18.02 17.02 -6.36
C GLY A 260 -17.53 15.57 -6.24
N PHE A 261 -17.93 14.90 -5.17
CA PHE A 261 -17.57 13.52 -4.85
C PHE A 261 -17.73 12.55 -6.03
N ALA A 262 -18.86 12.61 -6.74
CA ALA A 262 -19.17 11.70 -7.84
C ALA A 262 -18.20 11.87 -9.02
N ARG A 263 -17.80 13.11 -9.33
CA ARG A 263 -16.79 13.41 -10.35
C ARG A 263 -15.45 12.82 -9.96
N THR A 264 -14.97 13.11 -8.75
CA THR A 264 -13.68 12.59 -8.26
C THR A 264 -13.64 11.07 -8.27
N PHE A 265 -14.73 10.42 -7.82
CA PHE A 265 -14.89 8.97 -7.85
C PHE A 265 -14.79 8.39 -9.26
N LEU A 266 -15.57 8.92 -10.22
CA LEU A 266 -15.57 8.43 -11.60
C LEU A 266 -14.19 8.57 -12.26
N LEU A 267 -13.54 9.72 -12.07
CA LEU A 267 -12.22 9.98 -12.64
C LEU A 267 -11.14 9.07 -12.04
N LYS A 268 -11.10 8.89 -10.71
CA LYS A 268 -10.16 7.95 -10.07
C LYS A 268 -10.42 6.50 -10.47
N GLY A 269 -11.68 6.10 -10.64
CA GLY A 269 -12.06 4.77 -11.09
C GLY A 269 -11.78 4.47 -12.57
N SER A 270 -11.39 5.47 -13.37
CA SER A 270 -11.25 5.33 -14.83
C SER A 270 -10.24 4.25 -15.26
N LEU A 271 -9.16 4.03 -14.49
CA LEU A 271 -8.18 2.99 -14.80
C LEU A 271 -8.56 1.58 -14.35
N ALA A 272 -9.67 1.41 -13.61
CA ALA A 272 -10.11 0.11 -13.12
C ALA A 272 -10.40 -0.87 -14.27
N VAL A 273 -10.92 -0.39 -15.41
CA VAL A 273 -11.17 -1.22 -16.59
C VAL A 273 -9.88 -1.83 -17.14
N TRP A 274 -8.81 -1.03 -17.23
CA TRP A 274 -7.52 -1.45 -17.77
C TRP A 274 -6.82 -2.42 -16.82
N ALA A 275 -6.91 -2.18 -15.50
CA ALA A 275 -6.40 -3.09 -14.48
C ALA A 275 -7.17 -4.43 -14.46
N ALA A 276 -8.49 -4.42 -14.65
CA ALA A 276 -9.28 -5.64 -14.73
C ALA A 276 -8.90 -6.47 -15.96
N LEU A 277 -8.69 -5.81 -17.10
CA LEU A 277 -8.17 -6.45 -18.32
C LEU A 277 -6.75 -7.03 -18.10
N LEU A 278 -5.87 -6.33 -17.37
CA LEU A 278 -4.54 -6.83 -17.01
C LEU A 278 -4.66 -8.12 -16.22
N GLY A 279 -5.51 -8.15 -15.18
CA GLY A 279 -5.81 -9.35 -14.41
C GLY A 279 -6.28 -10.51 -15.30
N LEU A 280 -7.17 -10.26 -16.25
CA LEU A 280 -7.60 -11.28 -17.20
C LEU A 280 -6.45 -11.80 -18.07
N GLN A 281 -5.55 -10.93 -18.53
CA GLN A 281 -4.39 -11.38 -19.31
C GLN A 281 -3.44 -12.23 -18.49
N ILE A 282 -3.25 -11.93 -17.21
CA ILE A 282 -2.46 -12.75 -16.27
C ILE A 282 -3.12 -14.12 -16.11
N TYR A 283 -4.44 -14.16 -15.85
CA TYR A 283 -5.20 -15.42 -15.78
C TYR A 283 -5.05 -16.25 -17.06
N LEU A 284 -5.24 -15.63 -18.24
CA LEU A 284 -5.14 -16.30 -19.53
C LEU A 284 -3.72 -16.78 -19.84
N LEU A 285 -2.70 -16.00 -19.48
CA LEU A 285 -1.31 -16.38 -19.62
C LEU A 285 -1.01 -17.57 -18.70
N ALA A 286 -1.44 -17.53 -17.45
CA ALA A 286 -1.22 -18.60 -16.49
C ALA A 286 -1.90 -19.91 -16.92
N ARG A 287 -3.15 -19.85 -17.40
CA ARG A 287 -3.84 -21.04 -17.95
C ARG A 287 -3.08 -21.65 -19.12
N LYS A 288 -2.50 -20.82 -19.97
CA LYS A 288 -1.74 -21.27 -21.13
C LYS A 288 -0.40 -21.90 -20.73
N LEU A 289 0.30 -21.31 -19.76
CA LEU A 289 1.60 -21.81 -19.31
C LEU A 289 1.49 -23.12 -18.53
N TRP A 290 0.53 -23.22 -17.60
CA TRP A 290 0.49 -24.31 -16.63
C TRP A 290 -0.69 -25.27 -16.75
N LYS A 291 -1.72 -24.93 -17.55
CA LYS A 291 -2.94 -25.75 -17.72
C LYS A 291 -3.61 -26.14 -16.39
N ARG A 292 -3.44 -25.32 -15.36
CA ARG A 292 -3.99 -25.52 -14.01
C ARG A 292 -4.86 -24.33 -13.63
N GLU A 293 -6.17 -24.56 -13.57
CA GLU A 293 -7.14 -23.50 -13.30
C GLU A 293 -6.95 -22.88 -11.91
N GLY A 294 -6.75 -23.70 -10.86
CA GLY A 294 -6.52 -23.19 -9.50
C GLY A 294 -5.28 -22.31 -9.38
N LEU A 295 -4.18 -22.66 -10.08
CA LEU A 295 -2.97 -21.84 -10.14
C LEU A 295 -3.24 -20.50 -10.84
N ALA A 296 -3.94 -20.55 -11.99
CA ALA A 296 -4.25 -19.35 -12.75
C ALA A 296 -5.18 -18.39 -11.98
N LEU A 297 -6.19 -18.92 -11.28
CA LEU A 297 -7.06 -18.14 -10.40
C LEU A 297 -6.30 -17.57 -9.20
N GLY A 298 -5.40 -18.35 -8.60
CA GLY A 298 -4.53 -17.88 -7.53
C GLY A 298 -3.63 -16.72 -7.98
N LEU A 299 -2.97 -16.84 -9.13
CA LEU A 299 -2.15 -15.75 -9.68
C LEU A 299 -2.99 -14.53 -10.06
N TRP A 300 -4.17 -14.72 -10.63
CA TRP A 300 -5.09 -13.63 -10.89
C TRP A 300 -5.46 -12.88 -9.61
N ALA A 301 -5.88 -13.59 -8.57
CA ALA A 301 -6.28 -12.99 -7.30
C ALA A 301 -5.12 -12.29 -6.61
N LEU A 302 -3.96 -12.94 -6.53
CA LEU A 302 -2.76 -12.37 -5.92
C LEU A 302 -2.31 -11.11 -6.64
N VAL A 303 -2.15 -11.16 -7.97
CA VAL A 303 -1.64 -9.98 -8.68
C VAL A 303 -2.68 -8.86 -8.73
N SER A 304 -3.97 -9.18 -8.89
CA SER A 304 -5.03 -8.16 -9.02
C SER A 304 -5.33 -7.47 -7.69
N PHE A 305 -5.31 -8.19 -6.57
CA PHE A 305 -5.80 -7.67 -5.29
C PHE A 305 -4.70 -7.31 -4.28
N THR A 306 -3.47 -7.09 -4.75
CA THR A 306 -2.35 -6.65 -3.91
C THR A 306 -1.53 -5.57 -4.61
N PRO A 307 -0.64 -4.86 -3.89
CA PRO A 307 0.34 -3.96 -4.50
C PRO A 307 1.23 -4.68 -5.53
N PRO A 308 1.65 -3.98 -6.60
CA PRO A 308 1.30 -2.60 -6.91
C PRO A 308 -0.07 -2.45 -7.61
N VAL A 309 -0.58 -3.49 -8.28
CA VAL A 309 -1.73 -3.39 -9.19
C VAL A 309 -3.00 -2.88 -8.51
N LEU A 310 -3.30 -3.31 -7.28
CA LEU A 310 -4.49 -2.87 -6.55
C LEU A 310 -4.60 -1.35 -6.45
N PHE A 311 -3.49 -0.68 -6.10
CA PHE A 311 -3.48 0.77 -5.92
C PHE A 311 -3.35 1.49 -7.25
N TYR A 312 -2.53 0.99 -8.19
CA TYR A 312 -2.44 1.59 -9.52
C TYR A 312 -3.69 1.39 -10.39
N ALA A 313 -4.61 0.51 -10.01
CA ALA A 313 -5.91 0.39 -10.67
C ALA A 313 -6.80 1.63 -10.54
N VAL A 314 -6.53 2.48 -9.54
CA VAL A 314 -7.35 3.66 -9.19
C VAL A 314 -6.53 4.97 -9.13
N HIS A 315 -5.31 4.94 -9.68
CA HIS A 315 -4.45 6.12 -9.82
C HIS A 315 -4.05 6.32 -11.27
N LEU A 316 -4.10 7.55 -11.74
CA LEU A 316 -3.97 7.93 -13.15
C LEU A 316 -2.52 7.87 -13.64
N TYR A 317 -2.04 6.65 -13.87
CA TYR A 317 -0.64 6.36 -14.17
C TYR A 317 -0.47 5.37 -15.34
N PRO A 318 0.53 5.56 -16.21
CA PRO A 318 0.74 4.74 -17.42
C PRO A 318 1.11 3.28 -17.17
N GLU A 319 1.52 2.94 -15.95
CA GLU A 319 2.12 1.66 -15.60
C GLU A 319 1.15 0.47 -15.84
N ILE A 320 -0.15 0.63 -15.58
CA ILE A 320 -1.16 -0.42 -15.80
C ILE A 320 -1.44 -0.68 -17.28
N PRO A 321 -1.74 0.32 -18.13
CA PRO A 321 -1.85 0.13 -19.57
C PRO A 321 -0.61 -0.50 -20.19
N ILE A 322 0.60 -0.08 -19.79
CA ILE A 322 1.85 -0.64 -20.29
C ILE A 322 2.01 -2.10 -19.89
N ALA A 323 1.71 -2.47 -18.64
CA ALA A 323 1.71 -3.86 -18.21
C ALA A 323 0.72 -4.70 -19.03
N LEU A 324 -0.50 -4.20 -19.24
CA LEU A 324 -1.56 -4.86 -20.01
C LEU A 324 -1.12 -5.12 -21.46
N PHE A 325 -0.64 -4.09 -22.16
CA PHE A 325 -0.22 -4.22 -23.55
C PHE A 325 0.97 -5.17 -23.67
N SER A 326 1.94 -5.08 -22.75
CA SER A 326 3.11 -5.95 -22.72
C SER A 326 2.73 -7.42 -22.58
N VAL A 327 1.91 -7.76 -21.58
CA VAL A 327 1.49 -9.15 -21.35
C VAL A 327 0.58 -9.66 -22.47
N TYR A 328 -0.25 -8.79 -23.05
CA TYR A 328 -1.12 -9.14 -24.17
C TYR A 328 -0.29 -9.50 -25.43
N ILE A 329 0.64 -8.62 -25.82
CA ILE A 329 1.57 -8.86 -26.94
C ILE A 329 2.36 -10.14 -26.70
N TYR A 330 2.95 -10.30 -25.51
CA TYR A 330 3.71 -11.50 -25.15
C TYR A 330 2.87 -12.79 -25.24
N ARG A 331 1.65 -12.78 -24.69
CA ARG A 331 0.76 -13.96 -24.71
C ARG A 331 0.33 -14.33 -26.12
N MET A 332 0.01 -13.34 -26.96
CA MET A 332 -0.52 -13.52 -28.31
C MET A 332 0.55 -13.98 -29.29
N THR A 333 1.73 -13.36 -29.27
CA THR A 333 2.86 -13.72 -30.15
C THR A 333 3.36 -15.14 -29.90
N ARG A 334 3.19 -15.64 -28.67
CA ARG A 334 3.54 -17.02 -28.30
C ARG A 334 2.38 -18.00 -28.43
N SER A 335 1.22 -17.61 -28.97
CA SER A 335 0.00 -18.44 -28.97
C SER A 335 0.12 -19.72 -29.80
N GLY A 336 1.06 -19.76 -30.74
CA GLY A 336 1.24 -20.86 -31.69
C GLY A 336 0.11 -20.97 -32.71
N ARG A 337 -0.88 -20.07 -32.66
CA ARG A 337 -2.00 -20.04 -33.60
C ARG A 337 -1.68 -19.10 -34.76
N PRO A 338 -2.10 -19.42 -35.99
CA PRO A 338 -2.00 -18.48 -37.10
C PRO A 338 -2.78 -17.20 -36.75
N MET A 339 -2.17 -16.05 -37.02
CA MET A 339 -2.77 -14.74 -36.79
C MET A 339 -3.01 -14.04 -38.11
N SER A 340 -4.14 -13.34 -38.22
CA SER A 340 -4.43 -12.48 -39.36
C SER A 340 -3.48 -11.28 -39.41
N ALA A 341 -3.27 -10.73 -40.61
CA ALA A 341 -2.46 -9.52 -40.81
C ALA A 341 -2.97 -8.35 -39.95
N LEU A 342 -4.30 -8.15 -39.91
CA LEU A 342 -4.92 -7.13 -39.05
C LEU A 342 -4.55 -7.30 -37.58
N ARG A 343 -4.59 -8.54 -37.04
CA ARG A 343 -4.23 -8.78 -35.64
C ARG A 343 -2.75 -8.50 -35.39
N LEU A 344 -1.86 -8.86 -36.31
CA LEU A 344 -0.44 -8.52 -36.22
C LEU A 344 -0.23 -6.99 -36.24
N ALA A 345 -0.94 -6.29 -37.12
CA ALA A 345 -0.90 -4.83 -37.20
C ALA A 345 -1.39 -4.15 -35.94
N LEU A 346 -2.48 -4.63 -35.34
CA LEU A 346 -2.96 -4.13 -34.05
C LEU A 346 -1.94 -4.36 -32.92
N LEU A 347 -1.28 -5.52 -32.87
CA LEU A 347 -0.21 -5.77 -31.89
C LEU A 347 0.98 -4.84 -32.10
N GLY A 348 1.32 -4.55 -33.36
CA GLY A 348 2.39 -3.62 -33.73
C GLY A 348 2.04 -2.19 -33.30
N ALA A 349 0.82 -1.74 -33.59
CA ALA A 349 0.32 -0.42 -33.21
C ALA A 349 0.27 -0.25 -31.68
N LEU A 350 -0.19 -1.27 -30.94
CA LEU A 350 -0.16 -1.28 -29.47
C LEU A 350 1.26 -1.18 -28.90
N LEU A 351 2.24 -1.79 -29.56
CA LEU A 351 3.64 -1.66 -29.15
C LEU A 351 4.17 -0.25 -29.48
N GLY A 352 3.85 0.25 -30.68
CA GLY A 352 4.21 1.60 -31.13
C GLY A 352 3.61 2.71 -30.26
N SER A 353 2.52 2.45 -29.53
CA SER A 353 1.91 3.46 -28.65
C SER A 353 2.71 3.74 -27.38
N PHE A 354 3.69 2.90 -27.00
CA PHE A 354 4.40 2.99 -25.71
C PHE A 354 5.07 4.35 -25.49
N PHE A 355 5.58 4.96 -26.56
CA PHE A 355 6.25 6.26 -26.50
C PHE A 355 5.33 7.39 -26.05
N TRP A 356 4.02 7.29 -26.32
CA TRP A 356 3.04 8.29 -25.90
C TRP A 356 2.67 8.21 -24.42
N PHE A 357 3.04 7.12 -23.73
CA PHE A 357 2.80 6.96 -22.28
C PHE A 357 4.01 7.41 -21.43
N GLY A 358 5.18 7.61 -22.04
CA GLY A 358 6.40 7.98 -21.33
C GLY A 358 7.64 7.49 -22.06
N LEU A 359 8.66 8.34 -22.14
CA LEU A 359 9.93 8.02 -22.82
C LEU A 359 10.61 6.77 -22.27
N LYS A 360 10.49 6.57 -20.96
CA LYS A 360 11.01 5.41 -20.22
C LYS A 360 10.54 4.06 -20.77
N TYR A 361 9.39 4.00 -21.43
CA TYR A 361 8.84 2.75 -21.95
C TYR A 361 9.52 2.29 -23.24
N ASN A 362 10.42 3.10 -23.83
CA ASN A 362 11.33 2.66 -24.88
C ASN A 362 12.20 1.46 -24.45
N MET A 363 12.53 1.38 -23.16
CA MET A 363 13.31 0.28 -22.57
C MET A 363 12.52 -1.03 -22.49
N ILE A 364 11.18 -0.98 -22.61
CA ILE A 364 10.33 -2.17 -22.75
C ILE A 364 10.05 -2.45 -24.22
N PHE A 365 9.86 -1.39 -25.03
CA PHE A 365 9.54 -1.47 -26.46
C PHE A 365 10.51 -2.36 -27.24
N TRP A 366 11.82 -2.06 -27.18
CA TRP A 366 12.82 -2.75 -27.99
C TRP A 366 12.97 -4.24 -27.61
N PRO A 367 13.15 -4.58 -26.31
CA PRO A 367 13.17 -5.98 -25.92
C PRO A 367 11.90 -6.75 -26.27
N LEU A 368 10.72 -6.15 -26.06
CA LEU A 368 9.47 -6.81 -26.36
C LEU A 368 9.28 -7.02 -27.86
N LEU A 369 9.67 -6.05 -28.70
CA LEU A 369 9.69 -6.19 -30.15
C LEU A 369 10.56 -7.38 -30.58
N ILE A 370 11.79 -7.46 -30.07
CA ILE A 370 12.74 -8.52 -30.40
C ILE A 370 12.18 -9.88 -29.95
N VAL A 371 11.75 -10.00 -28.69
CA VAL A 371 11.21 -11.25 -28.15
C VAL A 371 9.94 -11.68 -28.89
N ALA A 372 9.07 -10.74 -29.26
CA ALA A 372 7.87 -10.99 -30.05
C ALA A 372 8.22 -11.51 -31.45
N VAL A 373 9.12 -10.84 -32.18
CA VAL A 373 9.55 -11.25 -33.51
C VAL A 373 10.17 -12.64 -33.48
N LEU A 374 11.08 -12.91 -32.52
CA LEU A 374 11.68 -14.24 -32.35
C LEU A 374 10.65 -15.32 -32.05
N SER A 375 9.62 -14.99 -31.26
CA SER A 375 8.51 -15.90 -30.95
C SER A 375 7.58 -16.16 -32.14
N LEU A 376 7.42 -15.18 -33.04
CA LEU A 376 6.58 -15.27 -34.24
C LEU A 376 7.24 -16.01 -35.40
N ARG A 377 8.57 -15.93 -35.54
CA ARG A 377 9.36 -16.58 -36.61
C ARG A 377 8.99 -18.05 -36.89
N PRO A 378 8.84 -18.93 -35.87
CA PRO A 378 8.45 -20.32 -36.13
C PRO A 378 6.95 -20.50 -36.41
N ALA A 379 6.09 -19.60 -35.92
CA ALA A 379 4.63 -19.75 -35.93
C ALA A 379 3.95 -19.14 -37.17
N VAL A 380 4.58 -18.17 -37.83
CA VAL A 380 4.00 -17.41 -38.93
C VAL A 380 4.65 -17.79 -40.27
N ARG A 381 3.83 -18.24 -41.22
CA ARG A 381 4.24 -18.48 -42.61
C ARG A 381 3.27 -17.78 -43.59
N PRO A 382 3.77 -17.14 -44.66
CA PRO A 382 5.18 -16.83 -44.94
C PRO A 382 5.77 -15.84 -43.93
N ARG A 383 7.09 -15.87 -43.74
CA ARG A 383 7.79 -15.04 -42.73
C ARG A 383 7.59 -13.53 -42.95
N SER A 384 7.36 -13.10 -44.19
CA SER A 384 7.05 -11.71 -44.54
C SER A 384 5.82 -11.17 -43.81
N ARG A 385 4.89 -12.02 -43.36
CA ARG A 385 3.73 -11.57 -42.57
C ARG A 385 4.13 -10.95 -41.22
N ILE A 386 5.33 -11.22 -40.70
CA ILE A 386 5.84 -10.57 -39.48
C ILE A 386 5.99 -9.04 -39.70
N LEU A 387 6.15 -8.58 -40.94
CA LEU A 387 6.19 -7.15 -41.27
C LEU A 387 4.89 -6.43 -40.90
N TRP A 388 3.74 -7.12 -40.92
CA TRP A 388 2.49 -6.55 -40.41
C TRP A 388 2.55 -6.21 -38.92
N PHE A 389 3.45 -6.80 -38.14
CA PHE A 389 3.68 -6.42 -36.74
C PHE A 389 4.78 -5.35 -36.61
N VAL A 390 5.89 -5.51 -37.34
CA VAL A 390 7.06 -4.64 -37.22
C VAL A 390 6.79 -3.24 -37.78
N ILE A 391 6.15 -3.14 -38.95
CA ILE A 391 5.91 -1.86 -39.62
C ILE A 391 5.06 -0.94 -38.74
N PRO A 392 3.91 -1.35 -38.18
CA PRO A 392 3.13 -0.48 -37.31
C PRO A 392 3.84 -0.10 -36.00
N ALA A 393 4.67 -1.00 -35.44
CA ALA A 393 5.45 -0.68 -34.25
C ALA A 393 6.49 0.41 -34.51
N LEU A 394 7.24 0.30 -35.62
CA LEU A 394 8.23 1.30 -36.02
C LEU A 394 7.58 2.58 -36.55
N ALA A 395 6.41 2.49 -37.20
CA ALA A 395 5.64 3.65 -37.60
C ALA A 395 5.19 4.47 -36.38
N GLY A 396 4.74 3.82 -35.30
CA GLY A 396 4.41 4.51 -34.05
C GLY A 396 5.62 5.26 -33.45
N LEU A 397 6.81 4.66 -33.51
CA LEU A 397 8.05 5.31 -33.11
C LEU A 397 8.40 6.52 -34.00
N ALA A 398 8.30 6.35 -35.32
CA ALA A 398 8.58 7.42 -36.28
C ALA A 398 7.60 8.59 -36.09
N LEU A 399 6.31 8.31 -35.90
CA LEU A 399 5.29 9.32 -35.60
C LEU A 399 5.57 10.07 -34.30
N PHE A 400 6.03 9.36 -33.26
CA PHE A 400 6.42 10.01 -32.02
C PHE A 400 7.59 10.99 -32.22
N TYR A 401 8.67 10.56 -32.89
CA TYR A 401 9.80 11.45 -33.16
C TYR A 401 9.44 12.61 -34.09
N PHE A 402 8.57 12.37 -35.07
CA PHE A 402 8.03 13.43 -35.92
C PHE A 402 7.25 14.46 -35.10
N ALA A 403 6.45 14.01 -34.12
CA ALA A 403 5.76 14.90 -33.19
C ALA A 403 6.74 15.68 -32.31
N VAL A 404 7.77 15.03 -31.75
CA VAL A 404 8.82 15.72 -30.97
C VAL A 404 9.52 16.79 -31.81
N TRP A 405 9.85 16.49 -33.07
CA TRP A 405 10.41 17.46 -34.00
C TRP A 405 9.45 18.62 -34.28
N ASN A 406 8.16 18.35 -34.47
CA ASN A 406 7.16 19.41 -34.68
C ASN A 406 6.98 20.30 -33.43
N MET A 407 7.04 19.71 -32.23
CA MET A 407 6.86 20.42 -30.97
C MET A 407 8.10 21.22 -30.55
N TYR A 408 9.29 20.67 -30.74
CA TYR A 408 10.54 21.19 -30.16
C TYR A 408 11.66 21.44 -31.18
N GLY A 409 11.46 21.18 -32.47
CA GLY A 409 12.46 21.41 -33.52
C GLY A 409 13.68 20.49 -33.45
N THR A 410 13.65 19.48 -32.58
CA THR A 410 14.76 18.55 -32.34
C THR A 410 14.27 17.10 -32.33
N PHE A 411 15.14 16.17 -32.69
CA PHE A 411 14.89 14.73 -32.52
C PHE A 411 15.28 14.22 -31.13
N SER A 412 15.83 15.07 -30.26
CA SER A 412 16.14 14.66 -28.88
C SER A 412 14.83 14.43 -28.10
N PRO A 413 14.55 13.20 -27.66
CA PRO A 413 13.34 12.93 -26.88
C PRO A 413 13.40 13.61 -25.51
N PHE A 414 14.59 13.91 -24.98
CA PHE A 414 14.76 14.64 -23.72
C PHE A 414 14.14 16.04 -23.74
N ALA A 415 13.84 16.60 -24.92
CA ALA A 415 13.15 17.88 -25.03
C ALA A 415 11.75 17.86 -24.39
N VAL A 416 11.13 16.69 -24.25
CA VAL A 416 9.88 16.52 -23.49
C VAL A 416 10.06 16.87 -22.01
N TYR A 417 11.21 16.51 -21.41
CA TYR A 417 11.49 16.75 -19.99
C TYR A 417 12.14 18.11 -19.73
N GLU A 418 13.07 18.52 -20.58
CA GLU A 418 13.92 19.70 -20.34
C GLU A 418 13.66 20.86 -21.30
N GLY A 419 12.81 20.67 -22.33
CA GLY A 419 12.67 21.63 -23.41
C GLY A 419 13.85 21.61 -24.38
N VAL A 420 13.95 22.63 -25.24
CA VAL A 420 15.05 22.74 -26.21
C VAL A 420 16.34 23.08 -25.46
N LEU A 421 17.20 22.08 -25.28
CA LEU A 421 18.50 22.23 -24.62
C LEU A 421 19.57 22.69 -25.62
N GLU A 422 20.40 23.64 -25.19
CA GLU A 422 21.63 23.95 -25.91
C GLU A 422 22.64 22.79 -25.78
N PRO A 423 23.52 22.59 -26.79
CA PRO A 423 24.50 21.49 -26.76
C PRO A 423 25.39 21.47 -25.51
N GLY A 424 25.73 22.64 -24.95
CA GLY A 424 26.50 22.76 -23.72
C GLY A 424 25.74 22.22 -22.49
N GLN A 425 24.52 22.70 -22.28
CA GLN A 425 23.63 22.26 -21.20
C GLN A 425 23.33 20.76 -21.28
N ALA A 426 23.08 20.24 -22.49
CA ALA A 426 22.86 18.81 -22.70
C ALA A 426 24.08 17.97 -22.28
N ARG A 427 25.31 18.44 -22.54
CA ARG A 427 26.54 17.77 -22.09
C ARG A 427 26.70 17.84 -20.57
N GLU A 428 26.37 18.96 -19.95
CA GLU A 428 26.42 19.11 -18.48
C GLU A 428 25.45 18.19 -17.77
N ILE A 429 24.20 18.11 -18.25
CA ILE A 429 23.20 17.16 -17.74
C ILE A 429 23.65 15.72 -17.96
N ALA A 430 24.20 15.40 -19.14
CA ALA A 430 24.74 14.06 -19.38
C ALA A 430 25.90 13.71 -18.44
N ARG A 431 26.83 14.66 -18.21
CA ARG A 431 27.93 14.50 -17.27
C ARG A 431 27.44 14.29 -15.85
N SER A 432 26.48 15.11 -15.38
CA SER A 432 25.94 14.97 -14.02
C SER A 432 25.33 13.59 -13.77
N PHE A 433 24.65 13.00 -14.77
CA PHE A 433 24.16 11.63 -14.68
C PHE A 433 25.25 10.57 -14.73
N LEU A 434 26.36 10.81 -15.44
CA LEU A 434 27.49 9.89 -15.53
C LEU A 434 28.35 9.91 -14.26
N ASP A 435 28.49 11.09 -13.64
CA ASP A 435 29.25 11.32 -12.42
C ASP A 435 28.59 10.68 -11.18
N LEU A 436 27.32 10.27 -11.27
CA LEU A 436 26.65 9.53 -10.20
C LEU A 436 27.35 8.20 -9.91
N PRO A 437 27.71 7.95 -8.63
CA PRO A 437 28.49 6.77 -8.26
C PRO A 437 27.70 5.48 -8.46
N LEU A 438 28.41 4.39 -8.72
CA LEU A 438 27.80 3.06 -8.89
C LEU A 438 27.01 2.63 -7.65
N SER A 439 27.48 3.00 -6.45
CA SER A 439 26.77 2.74 -5.18
C SER A 439 25.36 3.32 -5.19
N ALA A 440 25.18 4.59 -5.58
CA ALA A 440 23.87 5.22 -5.66
C ALA A 440 22.92 4.49 -6.64
N ARG A 441 23.46 3.97 -7.75
CA ARG A 441 22.69 3.20 -8.73
C ARG A 441 22.25 1.85 -8.19
N ILE A 442 23.14 1.14 -7.49
CA ILE A 442 22.85 -0.13 -6.82
C ILE A 442 21.82 0.07 -5.70
N GLU A 443 22.02 1.09 -4.85
CA GLU A 443 21.07 1.48 -3.80
C GLU A 443 19.70 1.77 -4.40
N THR A 444 19.64 2.47 -5.53
CA THR A 444 18.37 2.74 -6.22
C THR A 444 17.72 1.45 -6.74
N LEU A 445 18.50 0.51 -7.30
CA LEU A 445 17.94 -0.77 -7.72
C LEU A 445 17.36 -1.56 -6.53
N LEU A 446 18.02 -1.53 -5.38
CA LEU A 446 17.55 -2.16 -4.15
C LEU A 446 16.33 -1.44 -3.57
N ASP A 447 16.22 -0.12 -3.75
CA ASP A 447 15.13 0.70 -3.22
C ASP A 447 13.76 0.22 -3.74
N TYR A 448 13.65 -0.14 -5.03
CA TYR A 448 12.40 -0.61 -5.64
C TYR A 448 11.81 -1.83 -4.95
N PHE A 449 12.67 -2.65 -4.33
CA PHE A 449 12.25 -3.86 -3.64
C PHE A 449 12.17 -3.66 -2.14
N LEU A 450 13.18 -3.05 -1.53
CA LEU A 450 13.40 -3.14 -0.09
C LEU A 450 13.00 -1.88 0.67
N ASP A 451 13.05 -0.68 0.07
CA ASP A 451 12.86 0.57 0.81
C ASP A 451 11.54 0.64 1.58
N GLN A 452 11.60 1.08 2.84
CA GLN A 452 10.43 1.15 3.71
C GLN A 452 9.37 2.20 3.31
N ARG A 453 9.68 3.16 2.42
CA ARG A 453 8.72 4.18 1.96
C ARG A 453 8.04 3.77 0.65
N ASP A 454 8.80 3.32 -0.35
CA ASP A 454 8.30 3.04 -1.70
C ASP A 454 8.70 1.66 -2.30
N GLY A 455 9.45 0.84 -1.55
CA GLY A 455 9.82 -0.51 -1.96
C GLY A 455 8.64 -1.49 -1.91
N LEU A 456 8.61 -2.47 -2.81
CA LEU A 456 7.46 -3.38 -2.92
C LEU A 456 7.40 -4.45 -1.81
N LEU A 457 8.54 -5.00 -1.38
CA LEU A 457 8.57 -6.16 -0.49
C LEU A 457 8.10 -5.87 0.95
N PRO A 458 8.38 -4.71 1.56
CA PRO A 458 7.84 -4.39 2.88
C PRO A 458 6.31 -4.31 2.91
N TYR A 459 5.69 -3.96 1.78
CA TYR A 459 4.23 -3.81 1.64
C TYR A 459 3.55 -5.07 1.10
N ALA A 460 4.27 -5.85 0.29
CA ALA A 460 3.78 -7.08 -0.33
C ALA A 460 4.83 -8.20 -0.30
N PRO A 461 5.15 -8.75 0.89
CA PRO A 461 6.26 -9.70 1.07
C PRO A 461 6.12 -11.01 0.29
N PHE A 462 4.92 -11.41 -0.16
CA PHE A 462 4.80 -12.60 -1.02
C PHE A 462 5.56 -12.43 -2.34
N TRP A 463 5.81 -11.20 -2.80
CA TRP A 463 6.59 -10.98 -4.01
C TRP A 463 8.03 -11.48 -3.86
N ALA A 464 8.60 -11.60 -2.66
CA ALA A 464 9.94 -12.20 -2.49
C ALA A 464 10.05 -13.62 -3.10
N PHE A 465 8.94 -14.31 -3.27
CA PHE A 465 8.88 -15.65 -3.88
C PHE A 465 9.02 -15.63 -5.41
N PHE A 466 8.90 -14.47 -6.08
CA PHE A 466 9.23 -14.39 -7.51
C PHE A 466 10.70 -14.72 -7.76
N PHE A 467 11.62 -14.34 -6.85
CA PHE A 467 13.04 -14.68 -6.96
C PHE A 467 13.27 -16.19 -6.92
N LEU A 468 12.51 -16.91 -6.08
CA LEU A 468 12.53 -18.37 -6.04
C LEU A 468 12.02 -18.97 -7.36
N GLY A 469 11.01 -18.32 -7.94
CA GLY A 469 10.53 -18.57 -9.29
C GLY A 469 11.61 -18.45 -10.36
N LEU A 470 12.45 -17.40 -10.30
CA LEU A 470 13.58 -17.23 -11.21
C LEU A 470 14.60 -18.36 -11.06
N VAL A 471 14.90 -18.78 -9.81
CA VAL A 471 15.76 -19.95 -9.54
C VAL A 471 15.18 -21.22 -10.16
N GLU A 472 13.87 -21.44 -10.05
CA GLU A 472 13.19 -22.57 -10.68
C GLU A 472 13.29 -22.53 -12.21
N MET A 473 13.09 -21.36 -12.81
CA MET A 473 13.24 -21.20 -14.26
C MET A 473 14.68 -21.46 -14.73
N ALA A 474 15.67 -21.02 -13.95
CA ALA A 474 17.09 -21.22 -14.23
C ALA A 474 17.51 -22.70 -14.16
N ARG A 475 16.92 -23.47 -13.23
CA ARG A 475 17.22 -24.90 -13.03
C ARG A 475 16.54 -25.82 -14.04
N ARG A 476 15.49 -25.34 -14.69
CA ARG A 476 14.73 -26.13 -15.66
C ARG A 476 15.51 -26.32 -16.97
N GLY A 477 14.93 -27.14 -17.86
CA GLY A 477 15.48 -27.44 -19.18
C GLY A 477 15.75 -26.19 -20.03
N ARG A 478 16.49 -26.37 -21.14
CA ARG A 478 16.98 -25.29 -22.02
C ARG A 478 15.87 -24.31 -22.44
N LYS A 479 14.65 -24.80 -22.71
CA LYS A 479 13.50 -23.98 -23.12
C LYS A 479 13.07 -22.97 -22.05
N THR A 480 12.92 -23.40 -20.79
CA THR A 480 12.50 -22.50 -19.71
C THR A 480 13.61 -21.51 -19.34
N ARG A 481 14.88 -21.90 -19.47
CA ARG A 481 16.00 -20.96 -19.35
C ARG A 481 15.95 -19.87 -20.43
N ALA A 482 15.67 -20.22 -21.68
CA ALA A 482 15.48 -19.22 -22.73
C ALA A 482 14.29 -18.29 -22.43
N GLU A 483 13.23 -18.80 -21.80
CA GLU A 483 12.10 -17.99 -21.33
C GLU A 483 12.50 -17.03 -20.21
N LEU A 484 13.30 -17.49 -19.24
CA LEU A 484 13.87 -16.64 -18.20
C LEU A 484 14.66 -15.48 -18.80
N PHE A 485 15.60 -15.78 -19.70
CA PHE A 485 16.40 -14.73 -20.34
C PHE A 485 15.55 -13.77 -21.17
N GLY A 486 14.54 -14.27 -21.90
CA GLY A 486 13.62 -13.40 -22.63
C GLY A 486 12.81 -12.48 -21.72
N LEU A 487 12.36 -12.96 -20.57
CA LEU A 487 11.65 -12.15 -19.57
C LEU A 487 12.56 -11.13 -18.89
N LEU A 488 13.77 -11.53 -18.49
CA LEU A 488 14.77 -10.63 -17.92
C LEU A 488 15.24 -9.58 -18.93
N PHE A 489 15.32 -9.94 -20.22
CA PHE A 489 15.64 -8.99 -21.28
C PHE A 489 14.52 -7.95 -21.47
N ILE A 490 13.26 -8.30 -21.21
CA ILE A 490 12.14 -7.35 -21.25
C ILE A 490 12.13 -6.42 -20.04
N ALA A 491 12.31 -6.94 -18.83
CA ALA A 491 12.21 -6.14 -17.61
C ALA A 491 13.51 -5.41 -17.25
N GLY A 492 14.65 -6.04 -17.49
CA GLY A 492 15.98 -5.61 -17.05
C GLY A 492 16.37 -4.22 -17.54
N PRO A 493 16.35 -3.93 -18.86
CA PRO A 493 16.72 -2.62 -19.40
C PRO A 493 15.90 -1.49 -18.79
N TYR A 494 14.61 -1.70 -18.56
CA TYR A 494 13.73 -0.70 -17.94
C TYR A 494 14.10 -0.41 -16.48
N LEU A 495 14.29 -1.46 -15.66
CA LEU A 495 14.68 -1.30 -14.26
C LEU A 495 16.09 -0.72 -14.10
N LEU A 496 17.03 -1.17 -14.95
CA LEU A 496 18.40 -0.68 -14.94
C LEU A 496 18.49 0.76 -15.44
N ASN A 497 17.66 1.19 -16.39
CA ASN A 497 17.59 2.57 -16.83
C ASN A 497 17.15 3.50 -15.69
N TYR A 498 16.12 3.08 -14.95
CA TYR A 498 15.64 3.79 -13.76
C TYR A 498 16.72 3.90 -12.68
N ALA A 499 17.37 2.77 -12.36
CA ALA A 499 18.47 2.73 -11.41
C ALA A 499 19.68 3.56 -11.87
N PHE A 500 19.97 3.57 -13.17
CA PHE A 500 21.04 4.37 -13.76
C PHE A 500 20.81 5.86 -13.50
N PHE A 501 19.59 6.37 -13.68
CA PHE A 501 19.25 7.77 -13.38
C PHE A 501 18.94 8.03 -11.90
N THR A 502 19.08 7.03 -11.02
CA THR A 502 18.76 7.12 -9.58
C THR A 502 17.34 7.62 -9.28
N HIS A 503 16.42 7.38 -10.22
CA HIS A 503 15.08 7.98 -10.19
C HIS A 503 14.14 7.20 -9.26
N ARG A 504 13.48 7.91 -8.34
CA ARG A 504 12.50 7.34 -7.40
C ARG A 504 11.06 7.62 -7.78
N GLN A 505 10.13 6.97 -7.09
CA GLN A 505 8.72 6.87 -7.51
C GLN A 505 7.93 8.19 -7.34
N GLY A 506 8.43 9.10 -6.50
CA GLY A 506 7.77 10.37 -6.17
C GLY A 506 6.59 10.17 -5.21
N PHE A 507 5.69 11.15 -5.16
CA PHE A 507 4.52 11.13 -4.26
C PHE A 507 3.39 10.26 -4.85
N CYS A 508 3.50 8.94 -4.72
CA CYS A 508 2.56 7.96 -5.26
C CYS A 508 2.60 6.62 -4.49
N PRO A 509 1.66 5.68 -4.73
CA PRO A 509 1.68 4.36 -4.12
C PRO A 509 2.98 3.57 -4.34
N GLN A 510 3.22 2.58 -3.51
CA GLN A 510 4.47 1.80 -3.56
C GLN A 510 4.54 0.88 -4.78
N GLY A 511 5.77 0.68 -5.27
CA GLY A 511 6.07 -0.23 -6.37
C GLY A 511 5.79 0.30 -7.78
N ARG A 512 5.71 1.63 -7.98
CA ARG A 512 5.52 2.28 -9.30
C ARG A 512 6.42 1.70 -10.37
N VAL A 513 7.72 1.64 -10.08
CA VAL A 513 8.74 1.19 -11.04
C VAL A 513 8.57 -0.30 -11.34
N LEU A 514 8.01 -1.10 -10.44
CA LEU A 514 7.79 -2.53 -10.69
C LEU A 514 6.44 -2.81 -11.38
N ALA A 515 5.48 -1.88 -11.30
CA ALA A 515 4.13 -2.06 -11.85
C ALA A 515 4.08 -2.42 -13.36
N PRO A 516 4.79 -1.74 -14.30
CA PRO A 516 4.68 -2.04 -15.74
C PRO A 516 5.28 -3.41 -16.11
N VAL A 517 6.18 -3.95 -15.28
CA VAL A 517 6.83 -5.25 -15.46
C VAL A 517 6.36 -6.30 -14.45
N SER A 518 5.34 -6.00 -13.65
CA SER A 518 4.79 -6.89 -12.62
C SER A 518 4.30 -8.23 -13.18
N TRP A 519 3.83 -8.25 -14.44
CA TRP A 519 3.43 -9.48 -15.12
C TRP A 519 4.61 -10.44 -15.36
N VAL A 520 5.85 -9.94 -15.48
CA VAL A 520 7.06 -10.76 -15.56
C VAL A 520 7.31 -11.46 -14.22
N ALA A 521 7.20 -10.72 -13.12
CA ALA A 521 7.28 -11.27 -11.77
C ALA A 521 6.15 -12.30 -11.52
N ALA A 522 4.95 -12.06 -12.05
CA ALA A 522 3.84 -13.02 -11.97
C ALA A 522 4.15 -14.35 -12.67
N VAL A 523 4.87 -14.31 -13.81
CA VAL A 523 5.30 -15.54 -14.50
C VAL A 523 6.29 -16.32 -13.64
N ALA A 524 7.31 -15.62 -13.09
CA ALA A 524 8.28 -16.25 -12.20
C ALA A 524 7.62 -16.84 -10.95
N LEU A 525 6.73 -16.08 -10.30
CA LEU A 525 5.96 -16.54 -9.15
C LEU A 525 5.13 -17.80 -9.49
N GLY A 526 4.51 -17.84 -10.67
CA GLY A 526 3.79 -19.03 -11.15
C GLY A 526 4.68 -20.26 -11.28
N CYS A 527 5.95 -20.11 -11.70
CA CYS A 527 6.91 -21.21 -11.75
C CYS A 527 7.28 -21.76 -10.36
N PHE A 528 7.32 -20.90 -9.33
CA PHE A 528 7.47 -21.33 -7.94
C PHE A 528 6.23 -22.11 -7.47
N LEU A 529 5.03 -21.55 -7.68
CA LEU A 529 3.77 -22.14 -7.21
C LEU A 529 3.36 -23.42 -7.95
N GLU A 530 3.79 -23.58 -9.21
CA GLU A 530 3.57 -24.81 -9.97
C GLU A 530 4.24 -26.02 -9.28
N ARG A 531 5.43 -25.80 -8.71
CA ARG A 531 6.21 -26.84 -8.07
C ARG A 531 5.59 -27.18 -6.72
N ARG A 532 5.30 -28.47 -6.50
CA ARG A 532 5.00 -29.00 -5.16
C ARG A 532 6.30 -29.08 -4.36
N GLY A 533 6.80 -27.92 -3.97
CA GLY A 533 8.07 -27.76 -3.26
C GLY A 533 8.00 -28.13 -1.78
N ASN A 534 9.05 -27.78 -1.05
CA ASN A 534 9.12 -27.93 0.39
C ASN A 534 7.97 -27.16 1.07
N ARG A 535 7.21 -27.86 1.93
CA ARG A 535 6.02 -27.31 2.60
C ARG A 535 6.32 -26.09 3.47
N PHE A 536 7.54 -25.95 3.97
CA PHE A 536 7.98 -24.76 4.70
C PHE A 536 7.94 -23.50 3.84
N PHE A 537 8.45 -23.55 2.61
CA PHE A 537 8.41 -22.41 1.69
C PHE A 537 6.98 -22.11 1.23
N THR A 538 6.14 -23.13 1.02
CA THR A 538 4.71 -22.92 0.75
C THR A 538 3.99 -22.29 1.93
N TRP A 539 4.32 -22.70 3.16
CA TRP A 539 3.80 -22.08 4.38
C TRP A 539 4.23 -20.62 4.50
N LEU A 540 5.53 -20.33 4.31
CA LEU A 540 6.06 -18.96 4.36
C LEU A 540 5.46 -18.09 3.25
N PHE A 541 5.19 -18.67 2.07
CA PHE A 541 4.46 -17.99 1.01
C PHE A 541 3.03 -17.64 1.46
N GLY A 542 2.31 -18.58 2.05
CA GLY A 542 0.97 -18.34 2.61
C GLY A 542 0.97 -17.26 3.69
N LEU A 543 1.99 -17.24 4.56
CA LEU A 543 2.19 -16.17 5.54
C LEU A 543 2.44 -14.82 4.83
N GLY A 544 3.29 -14.78 3.82
CA GLY A 544 3.54 -13.58 3.01
C GLY A 544 2.27 -13.05 2.32
N VAL A 545 1.40 -13.93 1.82
CA VAL A 545 0.09 -13.57 1.26
C VAL A 545 -0.82 -12.97 2.33
N ALA A 546 -0.91 -13.59 3.51
CA ALA A 546 -1.73 -13.08 4.61
C ALA A 546 -1.26 -11.71 5.10
N VAL A 547 0.06 -11.53 5.26
CA VAL A 547 0.66 -10.23 5.63
C VAL A 547 0.37 -9.19 4.56
N THR A 548 0.52 -9.53 3.28
CA THR A 548 0.24 -8.59 2.18
C THR A 548 -1.23 -8.17 2.13
N ALA A 549 -2.16 -9.11 2.36
CA ALA A 549 -3.58 -8.80 2.45
C ALA A 549 -3.87 -7.85 3.62
N ALA A 550 -3.28 -8.12 4.80
CA ALA A 550 -3.40 -7.23 5.96
C ALA A 550 -2.83 -5.83 5.67
N MET A 551 -1.64 -5.73 5.05
CA MET A 551 -1.05 -4.44 4.66
C MET A 551 -1.94 -3.68 3.67
N SER A 552 -2.51 -4.38 2.67
CA SER A 552 -3.43 -3.77 1.70
C SER A 552 -4.67 -3.19 2.37
N LEU A 553 -5.24 -3.90 3.35
CA LEU A 553 -6.39 -3.42 4.13
C LEU A 553 -6.04 -2.22 5.02
N ILE A 554 -4.86 -2.24 5.66
CA ILE A 554 -4.38 -1.11 6.48
C ILE A 554 -4.19 0.12 5.60
N LEU A 555 -3.61 -0.02 4.42
CA LEU A 555 -3.41 1.08 3.47
C LEU A 555 -4.73 1.63 2.93
N LEU A 556 -5.75 0.80 2.71
CA LEU A 556 -7.11 1.28 2.39
C LEU A 556 -7.75 2.02 3.57
N GLY A 557 -7.51 1.56 4.80
CA GLY A 557 -7.95 2.23 6.03
C GLY A 557 -7.20 3.52 6.34
N HIS A 558 -5.96 3.65 5.87
CA HIS A 558 -5.08 4.79 6.09
C HIS A 558 -4.37 5.18 4.78
N PRO A 559 -5.11 5.75 3.82
CA PRO A 559 -4.59 5.99 2.48
C PRO A 559 -3.44 7.00 2.45
N ASP A 560 -3.29 7.83 3.47
CA ASP A 560 -2.14 8.72 3.65
C ASP A 560 -0.81 7.97 3.58
N TYR A 561 -0.78 6.71 4.02
CA TYR A 561 0.44 5.89 4.01
C TYR A 561 0.84 5.42 2.60
N LEU A 562 -0.05 5.55 1.62
CA LEU A 562 0.27 5.33 0.21
C LEU A 562 1.10 6.46 -0.38
N TYR A 563 1.01 7.68 0.15
CA TYR A 563 1.61 8.86 -0.46
C TYR A 563 2.72 9.42 0.41
N GLN A 564 3.95 9.07 0.06
CA GLN A 564 5.13 9.49 0.81
C GLN A 564 6.12 10.16 -0.13
N PRO A 565 6.66 11.35 0.22
CA PRO A 565 7.70 11.98 -0.59
C PRO A 565 8.98 11.13 -0.52
N THR A 566 9.59 10.85 -1.68
CA THR A 566 10.83 10.07 -1.80
C THR A 566 11.89 10.76 -2.66
N THR A 567 11.66 12.03 -3.02
CA THR A 567 12.59 12.86 -3.76
C THR A 567 13.82 13.21 -2.92
N HIS A 568 14.86 13.74 -3.58
CA HIS A 568 16.12 14.11 -2.94
C HIS A 568 15.96 15.15 -1.83
N ASP A 569 14.92 15.99 -1.90
CA ASP A 569 14.59 16.99 -0.89
C ASP A 569 14.13 16.39 0.45
N PHE A 570 13.74 15.11 0.45
CA PHE A 570 13.18 14.46 1.63
C PHE A 570 14.13 13.42 2.21
N THR A 571 14.75 13.77 3.34
CA THR A 571 15.80 12.97 3.99
C THR A 571 15.30 12.06 5.12
N ALA A 572 14.01 12.11 5.47
CA ALA A 572 13.48 11.28 6.55
C ALA A 572 13.32 9.82 6.12
N ARG A 573 14.00 8.92 6.84
CA ARG A 573 14.03 7.47 6.56
C ARG A 573 12.69 6.79 6.82
N ALA A 574 11.98 7.23 7.86
CA ALA A 574 10.86 6.49 8.40
C ALA A 574 9.64 6.45 7.47
N GLY A 575 9.17 5.24 7.17
CA GLY A 575 7.94 5.02 6.41
C GLY A 575 6.69 5.10 7.29
N ASP A 576 5.64 5.79 6.83
CA ASP A 576 4.48 6.08 7.66
C ASP A 576 3.70 4.82 8.08
N LEU A 577 3.60 3.81 7.22
CA LEU A 577 3.01 2.53 7.60
C LEU A 577 3.73 1.92 8.82
N PHE A 578 5.06 1.93 8.80
CA PHE A 578 5.88 1.30 9.84
C PHE A 578 5.94 2.09 11.14
N VAL A 579 5.84 3.42 11.06
CA VAL A 579 5.60 4.25 12.25
C VAL A 579 4.25 3.91 12.89
N HIS A 580 3.19 3.67 12.08
CA HIS A 580 1.87 3.29 12.60
C HIS A 580 1.84 1.86 13.18
N LEU A 581 2.60 0.94 12.60
CA LEU A 581 2.72 -0.44 13.09
C LEU A 581 3.59 -0.57 14.35
N GLY A 582 4.36 0.47 14.70
CA GLY A 582 5.11 0.54 15.95
C GLY A 582 4.25 0.85 17.17
N ASN A 583 4.92 1.05 18.30
CA ASN A 583 4.32 1.47 19.56
C ASN A 583 5.27 2.42 20.31
N VAL A 584 4.84 2.94 21.47
CA VAL A 584 5.63 3.92 22.25
C VAL A 584 7.00 3.38 22.72
N ARG A 585 7.20 2.06 22.80
CA ARG A 585 8.46 1.43 23.22
C ARG A 585 9.29 0.91 22.04
N LEU A 586 8.65 0.51 20.95
CA LEU A 586 9.29 -0.03 19.75
C LEU A 586 8.98 0.83 18.53
N PHE A 587 10.00 1.57 18.10
CA PHE A 587 9.99 2.29 16.84
C PHE A 587 10.56 1.38 15.74
N LEU A 588 9.72 0.91 14.82
CA LEU A 588 10.09 -0.03 13.75
C LEU A 588 11.03 0.52 12.66
N PRO A 589 10.90 1.78 12.20
CA PRO A 589 11.66 2.28 11.06
C PRO A 589 13.19 2.08 11.07
N PRO A 590 13.90 2.20 12.21
CA PRO A 590 15.35 1.95 12.28
C PRO A 590 15.76 0.49 12.04
N PHE A 591 14.83 -0.46 12.06
CA PHE A 591 15.09 -1.87 11.77
C PHE A 591 14.78 -2.25 10.32
N LEU A 592 14.27 -1.31 9.53
CA LEU A 592 13.86 -1.52 8.15
C LEU A 592 14.82 -0.81 7.21
N PRO A 593 15.05 -1.33 5.99
CA PRO A 593 15.96 -0.71 5.05
C PRO A 593 15.40 0.62 4.54
N SER A 594 16.31 1.55 4.24
CA SER A 594 16.01 2.88 3.72
C SER A 594 17.15 3.35 2.82
N PHE A 595 16.81 3.64 1.57
CA PHE A 595 17.69 4.08 0.50
C PHE A 595 17.36 5.52 0.10
N VAL A 596 17.02 6.36 1.09
CA VAL A 596 16.94 7.82 0.92
C VAL A 596 18.24 8.35 0.34
N LYS A 597 18.17 9.43 -0.45
CA LYS A 597 19.32 9.96 -1.19
C LYS A 597 20.25 10.79 -0.30
N VAL A 598 20.76 10.15 0.74
CA VAL A 598 21.80 10.61 1.67
C VAL A 598 22.84 9.49 1.80
N ASP A 599 23.95 9.73 2.47
CA ASP A 599 24.91 8.65 2.74
C ASP A 599 24.26 7.53 3.58
N ASN A 600 24.21 6.33 3.00
CA ASN A 600 23.62 5.13 3.58
C ASN A 600 24.66 4.12 4.06
N SER A 601 25.96 4.42 3.92
CA SER A 601 27.06 3.49 4.21
C SER A 601 27.04 2.95 5.65
N ALA A 602 26.65 3.78 6.62
CA ALA A 602 26.55 3.39 8.02
C ALA A 602 25.17 2.80 8.41
N TYR A 603 24.21 2.72 7.49
CA TYR A 603 22.85 2.29 7.80
C TYR A 603 22.71 0.76 7.71
N LEU A 604 23.05 0.09 8.83
CA LEU A 604 23.08 -1.37 8.97
C LEU A 604 21.85 -2.13 8.41
N PRO A 605 20.60 -1.66 8.56
CA PRO A 605 19.43 -2.37 8.03
C PRO A 605 19.48 -2.65 6.53
N ASN A 606 20.10 -1.79 5.72
CA ASN A 606 20.23 -2.00 4.27
C ASN A 606 21.00 -3.29 3.96
N TYR A 607 22.10 -3.52 4.66
CA TYR A 607 22.93 -4.71 4.49
C TYR A 607 22.25 -5.96 5.06
N VAL A 608 21.63 -5.85 6.23
CA VAL A 608 20.94 -6.98 6.89
C VAL A 608 19.81 -7.51 6.00
N TRP A 609 18.94 -6.63 5.50
CA TRP A 609 17.79 -7.04 4.68
C TRP A 609 18.22 -7.58 3.31
N THR A 610 19.25 -6.97 2.70
CA THR A 610 19.83 -7.50 1.46
C THR A 610 20.43 -8.89 1.67
N GLY A 611 21.19 -9.08 2.75
CA GLY A 611 21.75 -10.37 3.13
C GLY A 611 20.67 -11.43 3.43
N LEU A 612 19.61 -11.07 4.13
CA LEU A 612 18.46 -11.95 4.40
C LEU A 612 17.75 -12.38 3.12
N LEU A 613 17.57 -11.48 2.15
CA LEU A 613 16.98 -11.82 0.86
C LEU A 613 17.87 -12.81 0.08
N LEU A 614 19.19 -12.56 0.04
CA LEU A 614 20.13 -13.47 -0.60
C LEU A 614 20.18 -14.84 0.09
N LEU A 615 20.19 -14.86 1.42
CA LEU A 615 20.14 -16.09 2.22
C LEU A 615 18.85 -16.86 1.97
N PHE A 616 17.71 -16.17 1.88
CA PHE A 616 16.41 -16.78 1.56
C PHE A 616 16.42 -17.47 0.19
N ILE A 617 16.98 -16.81 -0.83
CA ILE A 617 17.14 -17.37 -2.18
C ILE A 617 18.09 -18.56 -2.16
N ALA A 618 19.24 -18.45 -1.48
CA ALA A 618 20.23 -19.51 -1.36
C ALA A 618 19.70 -20.73 -0.59
N ALA A 619 19.00 -20.51 0.51
CA ALA A 619 18.36 -21.56 1.30
C ALA A 619 17.33 -22.33 0.47
N TYR A 620 16.50 -21.63 -0.30
CA TYR A 620 15.61 -22.30 -1.25
C TYR A 620 16.38 -23.08 -2.30
N ALA A 621 17.43 -22.49 -2.86
CA ALA A 621 18.28 -23.14 -3.84
C ALA A 621 18.82 -24.49 -3.31
N VAL A 622 19.28 -24.56 -2.06
CA VAL A 622 19.85 -25.78 -1.47
C VAL A 622 18.75 -26.76 -0.99
N PHE A 623 17.80 -26.29 -0.18
CA PHE A 623 16.88 -27.14 0.57
C PHE A 623 15.56 -27.48 -0.16
N ALA A 624 15.26 -26.85 -1.29
CA ALA A 624 14.03 -27.15 -2.05
C ALA A 624 14.08 -28.50 -2.81
N LYS A 625 15.21 -29.22 -2.80
CA LYS A 625 15.39 -30.48 -3.53
C LYS A 625 14.80 -31.73 -2.85
N GLY A 626 14.26 -31.64 -1.63
CA GLY A 626 13.58 -32.76 -0.98
C GLY A 626 12.10 -32.85 -1.35
N GLY A 627 11.63 -34.03 -1.74
CA GLY A 627 10.19 -34.33 -1.84
C GLY A 627 9.47 -33.89 -0.55
N GLY A 628 8.26 -33.34 -0.69
CA GLY A 628 7.56 -32.55 0.34
C GLY A 628 7.28 -33.28 1.65
N LYS A 629 8.31 -33.47 2.47
CA LYS A 629 8.21 -33.98 3.83
C LYS A 629 7.15 -33.16 4.57
N PRO A 630 6.22 -33.80 5.28
CA PRO A 630 5.25 -33.08 6.08
C PRO A 630 5.99 -32.20 7.09
N LEU A 631 5.47 -31.01 7.35
CA LEU A 631 5.96 -30.20 8.47
C LEU A 631 5.78 -31.02 9.77
N PRO A 632 6.69 -30.91 10.74
CA PRO A 632 6.54 -31.56 12.03
C PRO A 632 5.16 -31.24 12.64
N ARG A 633 4.54 -32.20 13.34
CA ARG A 633 3.21 -32.01 13.95
C ARG A 633 3.15 -30.80 14.90
N LEU A 634 4.27 -30.47 15.54
CA LEU A 634 4.39 -29.32 16.45
C LEU A 634 4.67 -27.99 15.74
N PHE A 635 4.96 -28.00 14.42
CA PHE A 635 5.32 -26.78 13.70
C PHE A 635 4.17 -25.77 13.63
N PRO A 636 2.93 -26.11 13.20
CA PRO A 636 1.84 -25.13 13.18
C PRO A 636 1.54 -24.50 14.56
N PRO A 637 1.40 -25.24 15.68
CA PRO A 637 1.18 -24.60 16.98
C PRO A 637 2.35 -23.75 17.44
N ALA A 638 3.61 -24.16 17.21
CA ALA A 638 4.77 -23.35 17.51
C ALA A 638 4.79 -22.05 16.69
N ALA A 639 4.52 -22.13 15.39
CA ALA A 639 4.43 -20.97 14.51
C ALA A 639 3.31 -20.01 14.95
N ALA A 640 2.14 -20.54 15.32
CA ALA A 640 1.05 -19.73 15.88
C ALA A 640 1.48 -19.02 17.17
N ALA A 641 2.17 -19.71 18.08
CA ALA A 641 2.67 -19.13 19.32
C ALA A 641 3.68 -18.00 19.07
N VAL A 642 4.63 -18.19 18.15
CA VAL A 642 5.61 -17.15 17.78
C VAL A 642 4.92 -15.95 17.13
N LEU A 643 3.98 -16.17 16.20
CA LEU A 643 3.23 -15.09 15.56
C LEU A 643 2.35 -14.32 16.55
N LEU A 644 1.70 -15.02 17.49
CA LEU A 644 0.94 -14.39 18.57
C LEU A 644 1.86 -13.58 19.49
N ALA A 645 2.97 -14.15 19.96
CA ALA A 645 3.92 -13.45 20.82
C ALA A 645 4.47 -12.18 20.16
N GLY A 646 4.82 -12.26 18.87
CA GLY A 646 5.20 -11.10 18.07
C GLY A 646 4.09 -10.06 17.97
N GLY A 647 2.86 -10.48 17.62
CA GLY A 647 1.70 -9.59 17.54
C GLY A 647 1.36 -8.91 18.86
N LEU A 648 1.48 -9.63 19.98
CA LEU A 648 1.28 -9.09 21.32
C LEU A 648 2.31 -8.00 21.64
N GLY A 649 3.59 -8.31 21.47
CA GLY A 649 4.68 -7.38 21.75
C GLY A 649 4.66 -6.13 20.86
N LEU A 650 4.26 -6.28 19.61
CA LEU A 650 4.19 -5.18 18.66
C LEU A 650 2.94 -4.31 18.84
N TRP A 651 1.77 -4.92 19.03
CA TRP A 651 0.48 -4.23 18.85
C TRP A 651 -0.46 -4.23 20.06
N VAL A 652 -0.16 -4.96 21.12
CA VAL A 652 -1.10 -5.13 22.24
C VAL A 652 -0.51 -4.66 23.57
N LEU A 653 0.71 -5.07 23.92
CA LEU A 653 1.26 -4.85 25.26
C LEU A 653 1.50 -3.37 25.59
N PHE A 654 1.80 -2.54 24.59
CA PHE A 654 2.17 -1.14 24.80
C PHE A 654 1.27 -0.19 24.01
N PRO A 655 1.05 1.04 24.49
CA PRO A 655 0.27 2.04 23.77
C PRO A 655 0.77 2.31 22.37
N ARG A 656 -0.15 2.55 21.44
CA ARG A 656 0.13 2.67 20.00
C ARG A 656 0.09 4.11 19.48
N VAL A 657 0.49 5.06 20.32
CA VAL A 657 0.57 6.48 19.94
C VAL A 657 1.83 6.70 19.09
N PRO A 658 1.71 7.21 17.84
CA PRO A 658 2.87 7.38 16.97
C PRO A 658 3.67 8.63 17.38
N LEU A 659 4.81 8.41 18.03
CA LEU A 659 5.71 9.47 18.52
C LEU A 659 6.73 9.91 17.47
N HIS A 660 6.29 10.15 16.22
CA HIS A 660 7.15 10.57 15.11
C HIS A 660 6.36 11.22 13.96
N PRO A 661 6.90 12.21 13.23
CA PRO A 661 8.10 12.97 13.56
C PRO A 661 7.84 13.92 14.73
N SER A 662 8.89 14.27 15.47
CA SER A 662 8.80 15.22 16.58
C SER A 662 9.39 16.57 16.18
N ARG A 663 8.73 17.66 16.58
CA ARG A 663 9.22 19.02 16.44
C ARG A 663 9.29 19.69 17.81
N THR A 664 10.49 20.10 18.19
CA THR A 664 10.71 20.83 19.43
C THR A 664 10.42 22.32 19.23
N VAL A 665 9.63 22.89 20.14
CA VAL A 665 9.34 24.33 20.23
C VAL A 665 9.94 24.84 21.52
N VAL A 666 10.76 25.88 21.40
CA VAL A 666 11.38 26.59 22.52
C VAL A 666 10.61 27.89 22.72
N TYR A 667 10.11 28.11 23.93
CA TYR A 667 9.31 29.28 24.28
C TYR A 667 10.19 30.35 24.93
N SER A 668 9.90 31.62 24.63
CA SER A 668 10.57 32.78 25.24
C SER A 668 10.43 32.84 26.77
N THR A 669 9.39 32.22 27.31
CA THR A 669 9.11 32.11 28.75
C THR A 669 9.98 31.07 29.49
N GLY A 670 10.90 30.37 28.81
CA GLY A 670 11.85 29.44 29.44
C GLY A 670 11.37 27.99 29.57
N GLY A 671 10.50 27.53 28.66
CA GLY A 671 10.01 26.14 28.58
C GLY A 671 10.23 25.53 27.20
N THR A 672 10.27 24.20 27.11
CA THR A 672 10.45 23.47 25.84
C THR A 672 9.41 22.35 25.73
N LEU A 673 8.67 22.32 24.62
CA LEU A 673 7.72 21.24 24.30
C LEU A 673 8.12 20.53 23.01
N GLY A 674 8.07 19.21 23.01
CA GLY A 674 8.24 18.38 21.81
C GLY A 674 6.89 17.93 21.27
N PHE A 675 6.47 18.44 20.12
CA PHE A 675 5.20 18.07 19.48
C PHE A 675 5.37 16.94 18.49
N TYR A 676 4.47 15.95 18.52
CA TYR A 676 4.45 14.86 17.54
C TYR A 676 3.48 15.18 16.41
N LEU A 677 3.99 15.25 15.17
CA LEU A 677 3.23 15.77 14.04
C LEU A 677 2.25 14.77 13.44
N LYS A 678 2.56 13.46 13.49
CA LYS A 678 1.70 12.45 12.89
C LYS A 678 0.33 12.31 13.57
N PRO A 679 0.21 12.32 14.91
CA PRO A 679 -1.09 12.39 15.59
C PRO A 679 -1.97 13.58 15.15
N MET A 680 -1.36 14.71 14.79
CA MET A 680 -2.09 15.90 14.34
C MET A 680 -2.88 15.66 13.04
N GLY A 681 -2.36 14.77 12.18
CA GLY A 681 -2.95 14.44 10.88
C GLY A 681 -2.91 15.60 9.88
N ARG A 682 -3.64 15.44 8.76
CA ARG A 682 -3.69 16.45 7.69
C ARG A 682 -4.33 17.77 8.14
N GLY A 683 -3.92 18.88 7.53
CA GLY A 683 -4.54 20.20 7.74
C GLY A 683 -4.07 20.95 8.98
N VAL A 684 -2.98 20.52 9.61
CA VAL A 684 -2.31 21.25 10.68
C VAL A 684 -1.01 21.82 10.14
N VAL A 685 -0.84 23.14 10.25
CA VAL A 685 0.41 23.82 9.93
C VAL A 685 0.98 24.39 11.23
N ALA A 686 2.07 23.78 11.72
CA ALA A 686 2.76 24.25 12.91
C ALA A 686 3.82 25.33 12.55
N LYS A 687 3.81 26.48 13.25
CA LYS A 687 4.84 27.53 13.14
C LYS A 687 5.84 27.48 14.29
N LYS A 688 6.84 28.37 14.28
CA LYS A 688 8.04 28.31 15.15
C LYS A 688 7.75 28.51 16.65
N GLU A 689 6.63 29.13 17.03
CA GLU A 689 6.28 29.42 18.44
C GLU A 689 5.16 28.54 19.01
N GLY A 690 4.95 27.33 18.48
CA GLY A 690 3.90 26.43 18.97
C GLY A 690 2.48 26.81 18.54
N GLU A 691 2.36 27.76 17.61
CA GLU A 691 1.12 28.07 16.90
C GLU A 691 0.82 26.98 15.88
N MET A 692 -0.40 26.46 15.92
CA MET A 692 -0.91 25.44 15.03
C MET A 692 -2.16 25.98 14.35
N TYR A 693 -2.10 26.06 13.03
CA TYR A 693 -3.20 26.55 12.20
C TYR A 693 -3.97 25.35 11.64
N LEU A 694 -5.27 25.29 11.95
CA LEU A 694 -6.16 24.18 11.62
C LEU A 694 -7.03 24.57 10.43
N HIS A 695 -6.96 23.77 9.37
CA HIS A 695 -7.53 24.13 8.07
C HIS A 695 -8.75 23.27 7.66
N PHE A 696 -9.20 22.35 8.52
CA PHE A 696 -10.32 21.45 8.23
C PHE A 696 -11.27 21.34 9.43
N GLU A 697 -12.55 21.15 9.14
CA GLU A 697 -13.55 20.83 10.15
C GLU A 697 -13.47 19.34 10.50
N LYS A 698 -12.83 19.01 11.63
CA LYS A 698 -12.69 17.64 12.13
C LYS A 698 -12.19 17.61 13.58
N SER A 699 -12.06 16.40 14.11
CA SER A 699 -11.31 16.15 15.34
C SER A 699 -9.80 16.06 15.08
N TYR A 700 -9.05 16.79 15.89
CA TYR A 700 -7.60 16.86 15.93
C TYR A 700 -7.07 16.28 17.23
N ARG A 701 -5.87 15.69 17.18
CA ARG A 701 -5.18 15.11 18.33
C ARG A 701 -3.76 15.66 18.43
N PHE A 702 -3.50 16.44 19.46
CA PHE A 702 -2.18 17.04 19.70
C PHE A 702 -1.48 16.31 20.83
N VAL A 703 -0.47 15.51 20.48
CA VAL A 703 0.37 14.82 21.46
C VAL A 703 1.69 15.57 21.57
N PHE A 704 2.10 15.87 22.80
CA PHE A 704 3.35 16.58 23.07
C PHE A 704 4.04 16.07 24.34
N ALA A 705 5.35 16.28 24.41
CA ALA A 705 6.22 15.86 25.48
C ALA A 705 6.88 17.05 26.17
N SER A 706 7.08 16.94 27.48
CA SER A 706 7.96 17.79 28.27
C SER A 706 8.95 16.93 29.07
N ARG A 707 10.14 17.47 29.36
CA ARG A 707 11.11 16.81 30.26
C ARG A 707 10.73 16.96 31.74
N GLU A 708 10.03 18.04 32.07
CA GLU A 708 9.54 18.33 33.41
C GLU A 708 8.02 18.23 33.44
N LYS A 709 7.46 17.84 34.59
CA LYS A 709 6.01 17.80 34.78
C LYS A 709 5.45 19.23 34.66
N LEU A 710 4.49 19.41 33.77
CA LEU A 710 3.89 20.72 33.52
C LEU A 710 2.92 21.09 34.66
N GLY A 711 3.16 22.24 35.31
CA GLY A 711 2.27 22.77 36.34
C GLY A 711 1.01 23.40 35.75
N LYS A 712 1.18 24.31 34.77
CA LYS A 712 0.08 24.98 34.08
C LYS A 712 0.35 25.06 32.57
N ILE A 713 -0.73 25.03 31.79
CA ILE A 713 -0.70 25.18 30.33
C ILE A 713 -1.64 26.31 29.97
N ARG A 714 -1.16 27.24 29.14
CA ARG A 714 -1.98 28.27 28.48
C ARG A 714 -2.36 27.79 27.09
N LEU A 715 -3.65 27.83 26.79
CA LEU A 715 -4.20 27.62 25.45
C LEU A 715 -4.68 28.95 24.92
N ALA A 716 -4.19 29.36 23.76
CA ALA A 716 -4.81 30.40 22.96
C ALA A 716 -5.49 29.74 21.76
N TYR A 717 -6.78 30.00 21.56
CA TYR A 717 -7.56 29.36 20.51
C TYR A 717 -8.60 30.32 19.94
N GLY A 718 -8.92 30.15 18.66
CA GLY A 718 -9.93 30.97 17.98
C GLY A 718 -9.56 31.30 16.55
N SER A 719 -10.42 32.04 15.88
CA SER A 719 -10.21 32.56 14.53
C SER A 719 -10.68 34.00 14.48
N ARG A 720 -10.01 34.85 13.69
CA ARG A 720 -10.42 36.25 13.48
C ARG A 720 -11.62 36.39 12.56
N LYS A 721 -12.11 35.29 11.99
CA LYS A 721 -13.31 35.25 11.14
C LYS A 721 -14.11 34.01 11.44
N GLY A 722 -15.42 34.16 11.35
CA GLY A 722 -16.37 33.06 11.52
C GLY A 722 -16.64 32.67 12.97
N GLU A 723 -17.66 31.85 13.12
CA GLU A 723 -18.18 31.28 14.34
C GLU A 723 -17.92 29.76 14.36
N HIS A 724 -17.24 29.33 15.41
CA HIS A 724 -16.77 27.96 15.57
C HIS A 724 -17.19 27.42 16.93
N GLU A 725 -17.75 26.22 16.93
CA GLU A 725 -17.96 25.43 18.13
C GLU A 725 -16.75 24.53 18.33
N ILE A 726 -16.20 24.57 19.55
CA ILE A 726 -15.07 23.73 19.93
C ILE A 726 -15.39 22.88 21.14
N ARG A 727 -14.91 21.64 21.08
CA ARG A 727 -14.84 20.74 22.22
C ARG A 727 -13.39 20.32 22.41
N MET A 728 -12.80 20.71 23.54
CA MET A 728 -11.45 20.31 23.93
C MET A 728 -11.48 19.25 25.02
N THR A 729 -10.52 18.33 24.92
CA THR A 729 -10.32 17.24 25.87
C THR A 729 -8.85 17.18 26.27
N CYS A 730 -8.57 16.84 27.52
CA CYS A 730 -7.24 16.46 27.97
C CYS A 730 -7.22 14.94 28.08
N PHE A 731 -6.46 14.27 27.21
CA PHE A 731 -6.67 12.85 26.91
C PHE A 731 -8.13 12.58 26.56
N ASP A 732 -8.83 11.73 27.32
CA ASP A 732 -10.23 11.36 27.15
C ASP A 732 -11.18 12.08 28.12
N THR A 733 -10.69 13.09 28.84
CA THR A 733 -11.47 13.86 29.82
C THR A 733 -11.87 15.23 29.27
N PRO A 734 -13.13 15.68 29.44
CA PRO A 734 -13.56 17.00 29.00
C PRO A 734 -12.72 18.10 29.65
N LEU A 735 -12.19 19.00 28.82
CA LEU A 735 -11.42 20.16 29.28
C LEU A 735 -12.25 21.44 29.18
N LEU A 736 -12.84 21.69 28.01
CA LEU A 736 -13.57 22.91 27.69
C LEU A 736 -14.54 22.65 26.53
N GLU A 737 -15.74 23.22 26.62
CA GLU A 737 -16.64 23.42 25.48
C GLU A 737 -16.92 24.90 25.37
N ASP A 738 -16.76 25.47 24.18
CA ASP A 738 -16.86 26.92 23.97
C ASP A 738 -17.27 27.22 22.52
N VAL A 739 -17.78 28.42 22.30
CA VAL A 739 -18.04 28.98 20.97
C VAL A 739 -17.19 30.24 20.82
N THR A 740 -16.40 30.30 19.76
CA THR A 740 -15.59 31.47 19.41
C THR A 740 -16.18 32.14 18.18
N ALA A 741 -16.45 33.45 18.28
CA ALA A 741 -16.93 34.26 17.17
C ALA A 741 -15.95 35.41 16.92
N GLU A 742 -15.16 35.30 15.84
CA GLU A 742 -14.21 36.34 15.38
C GLU A 742 -13.19 36.81 16.43
N GLU A 743 -12.86 35.96 17.39
CA GLU A 743 -11.99 36.27 18.52
C GLU A 743 -10.93 35.19 18.74
N ILE A 744 -9.88 35.54 19.50
CA ILE A 744 -8.92 34.57 20.04
C ILE A 744 -9.04 34.65 21.56
N LYS A 745 -9.52 33.57 22.16
CA LYS A 745 -9.63 33.42 23.62
C LYS A 745 -8.38 32.78 24.18
N GLU A 746 -8.08 33.10 25.44
CA GLU A 746 -7.03 32.43 26.20
C GLU A 746 -7.62 31.75 27.44
N THR A 747 -7.14 30.55 27.76
CA THR A 747 -7.50 29.83 28.99
C THR A 747 -6.27 29.16 29.57
N VAL A 748 -6.16 29.14 30.90
CA VAL A 748 -5.09 28.48 31.62
C VAL A 748 -5.66 27.34 32.44
N PHE A 749 -5.05 26.16 32.34
CA PHE A 749 -5.45 25.00 33.14
C PHE A 749 -4.22 24.24 33.64
N ALA A 750 -4.40 23.45 34.70
CA ALA A 750 -3.40 22.50 35.17
C ALA A 750 -3.72 21.11 34.56
N PRO A 751 -2.79 20.48 33.82
CA PRO A 751 -3.02 19.14 33.28
C PRO A 751 -3.20 18.16 34.43
N ARG A 752 -4.35 17.50 34.48
CA ARG A 752 -4.71 16.58 35.57
C ARG A 752 -4.10 15.19 35.40
N ALA A 753 -3.76 14.81 34.16
CA ALA A 753 -3.18 13.53 33.80
C ALA A 753 -1.86 13.72 33.05
N GLU A 754 -0.97 12.74 33.20
CA GLU A 754 0.26 12.60 32.44
C GLU A 754 0.50 11.14 32.10
N TYR A 755 1.13 10.88 30.96
CA TYR A 755 1.67 9.57 30.65
C TYR A 755 3.20 9.61 30.70
N ARG A 756 3.81 8.82 31.60
CA ARG A 756 5.27 8.82 31.77
C ARG A 756 5.92 7.87 30.77
N LEU A 757 6.82 8.39 29.93
CA LEU A 757 7.64 7.61 29.01
C LEU A 757 9.13 7.91 29.24
N ARG A 758 9.82 7.02 29.96
CA ARG A 758 11.22 7.21 30.38
C ARG A 758 11.37 8.55 31.15
N ASP A 759 12.11 9.50 30.57
CA ASP A 759 12.40 10.82 31.13
C ASP A 759 11.47 11.92 30.58
N LEU A 760 10.38 11.53 29.90
CA LEU A 760 9.41 12.43 29.32
C LEU A 760 8.02 12.26 29.94
N TYR A 761 7.33 13.38 30.12
CA TYR A 761 5.92 13.47 30.43
C TYR A 761 5.16 13.77 29.14
N LEU A 762 4.33 12.82 28.71
CA LEU A 762 3.48 12.96 27.55
C LEU A 762 2.10 13.49 27.96
N TYR A 763 1.57 14.36 27.12
CA TYR A 763 0.27 15.00 27.26
C TYR A 763 -0.47 14.93 25.93
N GLU A 764 -1.80 14.92 26.02
CA GLU A 764 -2.69 14.98 24.88
C GLU A 764 -3.74 16.06 25.05
N ILE A 765 -3.95 16.83 23.98
CA ILE A 765 -5.11 17.69 23.80
C ILE A 765 -5.86 17.23 22.55
N GLY A 766 -7.09 16.76 22.73
CA GLY A 766 -8.03 16.52 21.64
C GLY A 766 -8.87 17.78 21.40
N LEU A 767 -9.03 18.19 20.15
CA LEU A 767 -9.84 19.35 19.76
C LEU A 767 -10.78 18.94 18.64
N THR A 768 -12.09 18.98 18.89
CA THR A 768 -13.11 18.85 17.84
C THR A 768 -13.54 20.23 17.42
N LEU A 769 -13.32 20.56 16.14
CA LEU A 769 -13.68 21.83 15.53
C LEU A 769 -14.91 21.60 14.66
N LYS A 770 -15.99 22.33 14.93
CA LYS A 770 -17.19 22.38 14.12
C LYS A 770 -17.44 23.82 13.69
N LYS A 771 -17.74 24.02 12.41
CA LYS A 771 -17.92 25.35 11.83
C LYS A 771 -19.40 25.66 11.70
N HIS A 772 -19.83 26.85 12.12
CA HIS A 772 -21.22 27.30 11.99
C HIS A 772 -21.40 28.35 10.89
N SER A 773 -20.33 28.97 10.43
CA SER A 773 -20.33 30.00 9.39
C SER A 773 -19.64 29.57 8.09
N GLY A 774 -19.76 30.41 7.05
CA GLY A 774 -19.39 30.08 5.66
C GLY A 774 -17.92 30.29 5.28
N GLU A 775 -17.05 30.70 6.19
CA GLU A 775 -15.64 30.97 5.95
C GLU A 775 -14.87 29.72 5.52
N ASN A 776 -13.75 29.97 4.85
CA ASN A 776 -12.88 28.92 4.35
C ASN A 776 -11.66 28.78 5.25
N LEU A 777 -11.59 27.68 6.01
CA LEU A 777 -10.49 27.37 6.92
C LEU A 777 -9.13 27.23 6.21
N LEU A 778 -9.08 27.06 4.89
CA LEU A 778 -7.82 27.09 4.14
C LEU A 778 -7.26 28.50 3.95
N VAL A 779 -8.11 29.52 4.05
CA VAL A 779 -7.77 30.94 3.92
C VAL A 779 -7.66 31.59 5.30
N ASP A 780 -8.65 31.34 6.15
CA ASP A 780 -8.78 31.86 7.51
C ASP A 780 -8.73 30.69 8.51
N PRO A 781 -7.54 30.11 8.75
CA PRO A 781 -7.40 28.93 9.59
C PRO A 781 -7.65 29.22 11.07
N TYR A 782 -8.20 28.23 11.77
CA TYR A 782 -8.40 28.29 13.21
C TYR A 782 -7.07 28.13 13.94
N LEU A 783 -6.76 29.01 14.89
CA LEU A 783 -5.52 28.97 15.66
C LEU A 783 -5.68 28.08 16.89
N LEU A 784 -4.65 27.29 17.19
CA LEU A 784 -4.40 26.70 18.50
C LEU A 784 -2.94 26.93 18.87
N LYS A 785 -2.68 27.57 20.01
CA LYS A 785 -1.34 27.74 20.59
C LYS A 785 -1.30 27.13 21.98
N ILE A 786 -0.41 26.17 22.18
CA ILE A 786 -0.18 25.52 23.47
C ILE A 786 1.11 26.10 24.04
N THR A 787 1.07 26.71 25.23
CA THR A 787 2.24 27.33 25.86
C THR A 787 2.41 26.80 27.29
N PRO A 788 3.60 26.29 27.66
CA PRO A 788 3.85 25.88 29.04
C PRO A 788 4.01 27.12 29.93
N LEU A 789 3.39 27.09 31.10
CA LEU A 789 3.60 28.07 32.17
C LEU A 789 4.29 27.35 33.34
N ARG A 790 5.37 27.94 33.85
CA ARG A 790 6.06 27.43 35.04
C ARG A 790 5.18 27.57 36.28
#